data_AF-A0AAU9VXK1-F1
#
_entry.id   AF-A0AAU9VXK1-F1
#
_cell.length_a   1.000
_cell.length_b   1.000
_cell.length_c   1.000
_cell.angle_alpha   90.00
_cell.angle_beta   90.00
_cell.angle_gamma   90.00
#
_symmetry.space_group_name_H-M   'P 1'
#
loop_
_entity.id
_entity.type
_entity.pdbx_description
1 polymer ?
#
loop_
_entity_poly.entity_id
_entity_poly.type
_entity_poly.pdbx_seq_one_letter_code
_entity_poly.pdbx_strand_id
1 'polypeptide(L)'
;MERRISPDDLILPRPTCEVAQKGIVNGLIFSQHRQSVAMEDLDEAFYESVSQEMREQGIERSKAMDLVRIKRLIDACDSKEDTALYLLEEWNYEPQVSRFLRLLSDLGVDFESVKDSLQNTPLHMAAKKNYTLVGDYLMDRFPSMLLTANAQNELPIEIAIRNYQDDMAAFLIRRMDHRRVKDLFSGIKQQGKDIVSFLKMTKEFKMQKTIVAVLDSLISPRWPHPPSLPSDILPCLSWEQLPETPTHYYVAYDILESDDNGKFPDDPSYEHPHQSCLYNLASHWHKNLDEIAEGIINHVVIQLLTERKWRKYASFWCRVRSYHYMFFVCALGASLVYSVSLDEPLDYGSSSFRAVFDVLILFTTFFFMLEEIIELKREPSIFVKDPWNYLNVSGYVLIFLTFVYRLQKRNYQWTFACFAFSINSLGIFKHTSRDRYIGEYVKCLYKVIYRDMPRFLYVFGIILFTFTVSYYLALQAHKDLTLLNGELVNNRTIRGDISCTGEIWCVMLAGLFAWLEGTFVVNTFEDVGIFGGFLILAFMLSVTIILLNILIAQLSLTYETVQEESQHSFTAMRMQAVAIVEWGSRFRFWNVRKKYYVAGEIRPREEIEAMLQKCRERSESNKSITDHLKEIRERFTAMETNLQSLRCELESVIQKRQDEVNKQTTQGFDKAV
;
A
#
# COMPACT_ATOMS: atom_id res chain seq x y z
N MET A 1 -3.01 -38.88 -27.48
CA MET A 1 -2.41 -38.58 -28.80
C MET A 1 -1.86 -37.17 -28.73
N GLU A 2 -0.61 -37.05 -28.30
CA GLU A 2 0.14 -35.79 -28.34
C GLU A 2 0.52 -35.49 -29.80
N ARG A 3 0.11 -34.32 -30.32
CA ARG A 3 0.71 -33.76 -31.54
C ARG A 3 1.75 -32.72 -31.11
N ARG A 4 3.01 -33.01 -31.40
CA ARG A 4 4.12 -32.05 -31.35
C ARG A 4 3.88 -30.97 -32.40
N ILE A 5 4.00 -29.71 -31.98
CA ILE A 5 4.06 -28.54 -32.86
C ILE A 5 5.52 -28.37 -33.28
N SER A 6 5.78 -28.25 -34.59
CA SER A 6 7.11 -28.09 -35.18
C SER A 6 7.61 -26.65 -35.02
N PRO A 7 8.92 -26.39 -34.92
CA PRO A 7 9.49 -25.05 -34.68
C PRO A 7 9.34 -24.04 -35.84
N ASP A 8 8.71 -24.42 -36.96
CA ASP A 8 8.73 -23.62 -38.20
C ASP A 8 7.53 -22.67 -38.37
N ASP A 9 6.55 -22.68 -37.45
CA ASP A 9 5.32 -21.89 -37.58
C ASP A 9 5.36 -20.49 -36.92
N LEU A 10 6.55 -19.96 -36.58
CA LEU A 10 6.69 -18.69 -35.84
C LEU A 10 7.54 -17.63 -36.54
N ILE A 11 7.45 -17.54 -37.87
CA ILE A 11 8.09 -16.46 -38.65
C ILE A 11 7.00 -15.57 -39.27
N LEU A 12 6.77 -14.41 -38.66
CA LEU A 12 6.08 -13.28 -39.29
C LEU A 12 7.10 -12.41 -40.07
N PRO A 13 6.67 -11.75 -41.17
CA PRO A 13 7.54 -11.28 -42.23
C PRO A 13 8.28 -9.99 -41.87
N ARG A 14 9.55 -9.88 -42.32
CA ARG A 14 10.34 -8.64 -42.29
C ARG A 14 9.77 -7.61 -43.28
N PRO A 15 9.66 -6.32 -42.92
CA PRO A 15 9.38 -5.28 -43.89
C PRO A 15 10.63 -5.02 -44.75
N THR A 16 10.37 -4.86 -46.05
CA THR A 16 11.34 -4.62 -47.10
C THR A 16 11.84 -3.17 -47.10
N CYS A 17 13.15 -2.98 -46.93
CA CYS A 17 13.89 -1.86 -47.50
C CYS A 17 15.31 -2.32 -47.76
N GLU A 18 15.56 -2.74 -49.00
CA GLU A 18 16.86 -3.23 -49.45
C GLU A 18 17.71 -2.12 -50.08
N VAL A 19 19.00 -2.20 -49.76
CA VAL A 19 20.20 -2.00 -50.60
C VAL A 19 21.23 -1.01 -50.05
N ALA A 20 20.87 0.00 -49.24
CA ALA A 20 21.89 0.93 -48.68
C ALA A 20 22.41 0.58 -47.27
N GLN A 21 21.71 -0.26 -46.50
CA GLN A 21 22.04 -0.56 -45.08
C GLN A 21 22.98 -1.77 -44.86
N LYS A 22 23.20 -2.63 -45.87
CA LYS A 22 23.99 -3.86 -45.71
C LYS A 22 25.48 -3.62 -45.40
N GLY A 23 26.04 -2.48 -45.84
CA GLY A 23 27.45 -2.13 -45.54
C GLY A 23 27.67 -1.62 -44.12
N ILE A 24 26.76 -0.76 -43.62
CA ILE A 24 26.85 -0.15 -42.28
C ILE A 24 26.57 -1.18 -41.20
N VAL A 25 25.54 -2.03 -41.39
CA VAL A 25 25.17 -3.07 -40.43
C VAL A 25 26.24 -4.16 -40.34
N ASN A 26 26.86 -4.57 -41.46
CA ASN A 26 27.97 -5.52 -41.43
C ASN A 26 29.23 -4.93 -40.79
N GLY A 27 29.49 -3.62 -40.96
CA GLY A 27 30.59 -2.92 -40.28
C GLY A 27 30.39 -2.81 -38.77
N LEU A 28 29.18 -2.46 -38.31
CA LEU A 28 28.79 -2.42 -36.90
C LEU A 28 28.84 -3.80 -36.23
N ILE A 29 28.38 -4.85 -36.92
CA ILE A 29 28.47 -6.23 -36.42
C ILE A 29 29.94 -6.67 -36.34
N PHE A 30 30.78 -6.29 -37.30
CA PHE A 30 32.20 -6.61 -37.30
C PHE A 30 32.97 -5.86 -36.21
N SER A 31 32.65 -4.58 -35.94
CA SER A 31 33.23 -3.82 -34.83
C SER A 31 32.78 -4.36 -33.47
N GLN A 32 31.48 -4.65 -33.31
CA GLN A 32 30.95 -5.28 -32.09
C GLN A 32 31.58 -6.65 -31.84
N HIS A 33 31.81 -7.45 -32.88
CA HIS A 33 32.49 -8.73 -32.77
C HIS A 33 33.97 -8.59 -32.39
N ARG A 34 34.70 -7.61 -32.95
CA ARG A 34 36.10 -7.33 -32.56
C ARG A 34 36.19 -6.86 -31.10
N GLN A 35 35.20 -6.09 -30.64
CA GLN A 35 35.11 -5.60 -29.27
C GLN A 35 34.77 -6.70 -28.25
N SER A 36 33.87 -7.63 -28.60
CA SER A 36 33.56 -8.80 -27.75
C SER A 36 34.75 -9.75 -27.62
N VAL A 37 35.45 -10.00 -28.73
CA VAL A 37 36.66 -10.83 -28.79
C VAL A 37 37.79 -10.23 -27.95
N ALA A 38 37.98 -8.91 -27.99
CA ALA A 38 39.00 -8.21 -27.19
C ALA A 38 38.84 -8.37 -25.66
N MET A 39 37.64 -8.72 -25.19
CA MET A 39 37.30 -8.88 -23.78
C MET A 39 37.25 -10.33 -23.30
N GLU A 40 36.91 -11.29 -24.18
CA GLU A 40 36.83 -12.71 -23.86
C GLU A 40 38.16 -13.47 -24.08
N ASP A 41 39.03 -13.02 -24.99
CA ASP A 41 40.30 -13.68 -25.31
C ASP A 41 41.37 -13.47 -24.22
N LEU A 42 41.29 -14.32 -23.19
CA LEU A 42 42.29 -14.52 -22.14
C LEU A 42 43.47 -15.38 -22.64
N ASP A 43 44.05 -15.00 -23.77
CA ASP A 43 45.15 -15.72 -24.40
C ASP A 43 46.46 -15.62 -23.61
N GLU A 44 47.43 -16.47 -23.92
CA GLU A 44 48.77 -16.45 -23.31
C GLU A 44 49.44 -15.06 -23.45
N ALA A 45 49.23 -14.39 -24.58
CA ALA A 45 49.66 -13.01 -24.83
C ALA A 45 49.02 -11.96 -23.90
N PHE A 46 47.82 -12.23 -23.37
CA PHE A 46 47.18 -11.37 -22.35
C PHE A 46 47.94 -11.48 -21.03
N TYR A 47 48.24 -12.70 -20.58
CA TYR A 47 48.95 -12.90 -19.32
C TYR A 47 50.41 -12.44 -19.39
N GLU A 48 51.06 -12.52 -20.55
CA GLU A 48 52.39 -11.95 -20.78
C GLU A 48 52.37 -10.42 -20.67
N SER A 49 51.44 -9.75 -21.36
CA SER A 49 51.30 -8.28 -21.28
C SER A 49 50.93 -7.81 -19.88
N VAL A 50 50.07 -8.54 -19.15
CA VAL A 50 49.78 -8.26 -17.73
C VAL A 50 51.04 -8.41 -16.87
N SER A 51 51.82 -9.46 -17.09
CA SER A 51 53.07 -9.70 -16.35
C SER A 51 54.12 -8.62 -16.63
N GLN A 52 54.13 -8.07 -17.84
CA GLN A 52 55.00 -6.95 -18.23
C GLN A 52 54.57 -5.65 -17.54
N GLU A 53 53.29 -5.29 -17.61
CA GLU A 53 52.76 -4.08 -16.94
C GLU A 53 52.94 -4.13 -15.41
N MET A 54 52.82 -5.31 -14.81
CA MET A 54 53.12 -5.52 -13.39
C MET A 54 54.58 -5.20 -13.05
N ARG A 55 55.53 -5.57 -13.92
CA ARG A 55 56.96 -5.30 -13.71
C ARG A 55 57.32 -3.84 -13.96
N GLU A 56 56.71 -3.21 -14.95
CA GLU A 56 57.02 -1.84 -15.36
C GLU A 56 56.42 -0.80 -14.42
N GLN A 57 55.17 -0.98 -13.97
CA GLN A 57 54.47 0.01 -13.15
C GLN A 57 54.38 -0.36 -11.66
N GLY A 58 54.75 -1.60 -11.28
CA GLY A 58 54.67 -2.06 -9.88
C GLY A 58 53.25 -2.14 -9.33
N ILE A 59 52.26 -2.42 -10.19
CA ILE A 59 50.83 -2.40 -9.86
C ILE A 59 50.33 -3.79 -9.47
N GLU A 60 49.31 -3.84 -8.62
CA GLU A 60 48.60 -5.08 -8.27
C GLU A 60 48.05 -5.81 -9.51
N ARG A 61 48.14 -7.14 -9.51
CA ARG A 61 47.74 -7.99 -10.65
C ARG A 61 46.32 -7.72 -11.15
N SER A 62 45.39 -7.41 -10.25
CA SER A 62 44.00 -7.07 -10.55
C SER A 62 43.88 -5.81 -11.41
N LYS A 63 44.55 -4.73 -10.98
CA LYS A 63 44.58 -3.45 -11.70
C LYS A 63 45.39 -3.53 -13.00
N ALA A 64 46.45 -4.36 -13.04
CA ALA A 64 47.19 -4.63 -14.28
C ALA A 64 46.33 -5.38 -15.31
N MET A 65 45.53 -6.36 -14.90
CA MET A 65 44.55 -7.03 -15.79
C MET A 65 43.53 -6.05 -16.36
N ASP A 66 42.98 -5.17 -15.53
CA ASP A 66 42.00 -4.17 -15.98
C ASP A 66 42.62 -3.15 -16.95
N LEU A 67 43.87 -2.72 -16.72
CA LEU A 67 44.61 -1.84 -17.63
C LEU A 67 44.87 -2.48 -19.00
N VAL A 68 45.31 -3.73 -19.04
CA VAL A 68 45.56 -4.45 -20.31
C VAL A 68 44.27 -4.66 -21.08
N ARG A 69 43.16 -4.97 -20.39
CA ARG A 69 41.82 -5.06 -21.03
C ARG A 69 41.40 -3.74 -21.66
N ILE A 70 41.60 -2.63 -20.97
CA ILE A 70 41.27 -1.30 -21.51
C ILE A 70 42.17 -0.96 -22.69
N LYS A 71 43.48 -1.25 -22.64
CA LYS A 71 44.39 -1.01 -23.76
C LYS A 71 43.94 -1.76 -25.02
N ARG A 72 43.59 -3.05 -24.89
CA ARG A 72 43.03 -3.85 -25.99
C ARG A 72 41.70 -3.30 -26.51
N LEU A 73 40.84 -2.79 -25.62
CA LEU A 73 39.58 -2.17 -26.02
C LEU A 73 39.79 -0.84 -26.75
N ILE A 74 40.77 -0.03 -26.34
CA ILE A 74 41.14 1.20 -27.05
C ILE A 74 41.63 0.85 -28.46
N ASP A 75 42.47 -0.18 -28.59
CA ASP A 75 42.94 -0.66 -29.91
C ASP A 75 41.79 -1.20 -30.78
N ALA A 76 40.71 -1.69 -30.17
CA ALA A 76 39.53 -2.19 -30.89
C ALA A 76 38.52 -1.08 -31.25
N CYS A 77 38.45 0.00 -30.48
CA CYS A 77 37.50 1.12 -30.66
C CYS A 77 38.14 2.36 -31.32
N ASP A 78 39.42 2.29 -31.70
CA ASP A 78 40.25 3.35 -32.30
C ASP A 78 40.47 4.62 -31.44
N SER A 79 39.54 4.98 -30.56
CA SER A 79 39.63 6.13 -29.65
C SER A 79 39.30 5.79 -28.20
N LYS A 80 39.83 6.60 -27.27
CA LYS A 80 39.59 6.43 -25.83
C LYS A 80 38.16 6.82 -25.45
N GLU A 81 37.63 7.82 -26.13
CA GLU A 81 36.29 8.38 -25.95
C GLU A 81 35.22 7.39 -26.42
N ASP A 82 35.40 6.77 -27.59
CA ASP A 82 34.47 5.75 -28.11
C ASP A 82 34.51 4.49 -27.24
N THR A 83 35.68 4.15 -26.68
CA THR A 83 35.80 3.07 -25.69
C THR A 83 34.92 3.36 -24.45
N ALA A 84 34.92 4.59 -23.95
CA ALA A 84 34.09 4.98 -22.82
C ALA A 84 32.59 4.91 -23.14
N LEU A 85 32.18 5.37 -24.33
CA LEU A 85 30.80 5.30 -24.81
C LEU A 85 30.33 3.85 -24.97
N TYR A 86 31.16 3.00 -25.58
CA TYR A 86 30.88 1.57 -25.74
C TYR A 86 30.65 0.86 -24.40
N LEU A 87 31.52 1.12 -23.41
CA LEU A 87 31.38 0.56 -22.06
C LEU A 87 30.09 1.01 -21.38
N LEU A 88 29.63 2.25 -21.59
CA LEU A 88 28.40 2.75 -21.00
C LEU A 88 27.13 2.25 -21.71
N GLU A 89 27.21 1.99 -23.02
CA GLU A 89 26.07 1.59 -23.84
C GLU A 89 25.81 0.07 -23.85
N GLU A 90 26.85 -0.76 -23.94
CA GLU A 90 26.70 -2.21 -24.15
C GLU A 90 26.83 -3.02 -22.86
N TRP A 91 27.68 -2.59 -21.93
CA TRP A 91 27.96 -3.37 -20.73
C TRP A 91 26.83 -3.24 -19.71
N ASN A 92 26.57 -4.29 -18.94
CA ASN A 92 25.52 -4.30 -17.91
C ASN A 92 26.06 -4.29 -16.47
N TYR A 93 27.33 -4.66 -16.26
CA TYR A 93 27.91 -4.78 -14.91
C TYR A 93 28.59 -3.50 -14.44
N GLU A 94 27.83 -2.71 -13.68
CA GLU A 94 28.23 -1.38 -13.22
C GLU A 94 29.59 -1.29 -12.50
N PRO A 95 29.96 -2.18 -11.54
CA PRO A 95 31.23 -2.04 -10.84
C PRO A 95 32.46 -2.16 -11.75
N GLN A 96 32.38 -2.98 -12.82
CA GLN A 96 33.45 -3.04 -13.82
C GLN A 96 33.50 -1.75 -14.64
N VAL A 97 32.36 -1.26 -15.10
CA VAL A 97 32.27 -0.01 -15.87
C VAL A 97 32.84 1.16 -15.05
N SER A 98 32.49 1.27 -13.77
CA SER A 98 33.05 2.30 -12.88
C SER A 98 34.58 2.20 -12.74
N ARG A 99 35.13 0.99 -12.56
CA ARG A 99 36.60 0.79 -12.52
C ARG A 99 37.27 1.15 -13.84
N PHE A 100 36.69 0.78 -14.98
CA PHE A 100 37.26 1.09 -16.28
C PHE A 100 37.21 2.57 -16.61
N LEU A 101 36.12 3.26 -16.26
CA LEU A 101 36.02 4.71 -16.43
C LEU A 101 37.04 5.47 -15.56
N ARG A 102 37.30 5.00 -14.34
CA ARG A 102 38.37 5.57 -13.50
C ARG A 102 39.75 5.43 -14.15
N LEU A 103 40.06 4.27 -14.72
CA LEU A 103 41.31 4.05 -15.44
C LEU A 103 41.39 4.89 -16.73
N LEU A 104 40.29 5.07 -17.46
CA LEU A 104 40.23 5.97 -18.61
C LEU A 104 40.43 7.44 -18.21
N SER A 105 39.93 7.83 -17.04
CA SER A 105 40.21 9.14 -16.46
C SER A 105 41.69 9.33 -16.13
N ASP A 106 42.34 8.31 -15.57
CA ASP A 106 43.78 8.34 -15.27
C ASP A 106 44.62 8.45 -16.58
N LEU A 107 44.08 7.92 -17.69
CA LEU A 107 44.66 8.03 -19.04
C LEU A 107 44.38 9.37 -19.74
N GLY A 108 43.73 10.32 -19.05
CA GLY A 108 43.53 11.70 -19.48
C GLY A 108 42.26 11.97 -20.29
N VAL A 109 41.25 11.09 -20.26
CA VAL A 109 39.97 11.33 -20.95
C VAL A 109 39.15 12.40 -20.22
N ASP A 110 38.73 13.44 -20.96
CA ASP A 110 37.80 14.45 -20.45
C ASP A 110 36.36 14.08 -20.81
N PHE A 111 35.66 13.49 -19.84
CA PHE A 111 34.30 13.00 -20.02
C PHE A 111 33.26 14.09 -20.32
N GLU A 112 33.55 15.37 -20.04
CA GLU A 112 32.62 16.48 -20.34
C GLU A 112 32.46 16.71 -21.85
N SER A 113 33.53 16.46 -22.60
CA SER A 113 33.57 16.56 -24.06
C SER A 113 32.96 15.35 -24.77
N VAL A 114 32.90 14.20 -24.09
CA VAL A 114 32.42 12.93 -24.64
C VAL A 114 30.91 12.98 -24.80
N LYS A 115 30.42 12.72 -26.00
CA LYS A 115 28.99 12.68 -26.31
C LYS A 115 28.69 11.63 -27.36
N ASP A 116 27.53 10.98 -27.24
CA ASP A 116 27.07 10.04 -28.26
C ASP A 116 26.47 10.73 -29.49
N SER A 117 26.00 9.90 -30.43
CA SER A 117 25.30 10.34 -31.63
C SER A 117 24.05 11.19 -31.36
N LEU A 118 23.45 11.09 -30.17
CA LEU A 118 22.29 11.86 -29.71
C LEU A 118 22.70 13.03 -28.78
N GLN A 119 23.99 13.36 -28.70
CA GLN A 119 24.55 14.37 -27.79
C GLN A 119 24.33 14.05 -26.29
N ASN A 120 24.08 12.79 -25.94
CA ASN A 120 24.01 12.35 -24.55
C ASN A 120 25.41 12.33 -23.95
N THR A 121 25.56 12.99 -22.80
CA THR A 121 26.77 12.89 -21.98
C THR A 121 26.84 11.51 -21.28
N PRO A 122 28.02 11.10 -20.77
CA PRO A 122 28.17 9.87 -19.99
C PRO A 122 27.15 9.75 -18.84
N LEU A 123 26.76 10.88 -18.25
CA LEU A 123 25.76 10.91 -17.18
C LEU A 123 24.34 10.56 -17.66
N HIS A 124 23.96 10.93 -18.90
CA HIS A 124 22.69 10.53 -19.50
C HIS A 124 22.63 9.01 -19.74
N MET A 125 23.76 8.41 -20.14
CA MET A 125 23.86 6.96 -20.32
C MET A 125 23.77 6.21 -18.99
N ALA A 126 24.49 6.70 -17.98
CA ALA A 126 24.39 6.18 -16.62
C ALA A 126 22.96 6.27 -16.08
N ALA A 127 22.27 7.39 -16.33
CA ALA A 127 20.86 7.59 -15.98
C ALA A 127 19.91 6.62 -16.68
N LYS A 128 20.17 6.26 -17.94
CA LYS A 128 19.39 5.28 -18.70
C LYS A 128 19.49 3.86 -18.11
N LYS A 129 20.68 3.46 -17.64
CA LYS A 129 20.99 2.10 -17.14
C LYS A 129 20.94 1.93 -15.61
N ASN A 130 20.64 2.99 -14.85
CA ASN A 130 20.67 3.00 -13.38
C ASN A 130 22.07 2.81 -12.77
N TYR A 131 23.10 3.39 -13.40
CA TYR A 131 24.47 3.32 -12.87
C TYR A 131 24.76 4.38 -11.82
N THR A 132 24.34 4.11 -10.59
CA THR A 132 24.55 4.94 -9.40
C THR A 132 26.02 5.19 -9.02
N LEU A 133 26.90 4.18 -8.98
CA LEU A 133 28.34 4.25 -8.72
C LEU A 133 29.09 5.02 -9.80
N VAL A 134 28.69 4.85 -11.07
CA VAL A 134 29.24 5.63 -12.18
C VAL A 134 28.75 7.08 -12.06
N GLY A 135 27.46 7.27 -11.76
CA GLY A 135 26.86 8.57 -11.50
C GLY A 135 27.57 9.33 -10.38
N ASP A 136 27.89 8.65 -9.27
CA ASP A 136 28.60 9.24 -8.13
C ASP A 136 30.01 9.69 -8.52
N TYR A 137 30.76 8.83 -9.20
CA TYR A 137 32.08 9.18 -9.72
C TYR A 137 32.05 10.36 -10.70
N LEU A 138 31.09 10.38 -11.64
CA LEU A 138 30.95 11.46 -12.61
C LEU A 138 30.55 12.77 -11.94
N MET A 139 29.65 12.73 -10.97
CA MET A 139 29.18 13.92 -10.26
C MET A 139 30.24 14.55 -9.37
N ASP A 140 31.09 13.75 -8.72
CA ASP A 140 32.16 14.27 -7.87
C ASP A 140 33.25 14.99 -8.68
N ARG A 141 33.48 14.58 -9.95
CA ARG A 141 34.54 15.14 -10.81
C ARG A 141 34.04 16.15 -11.83
N PHE A 142 32.80 16.00 -12.31
CA PHE A 142 32.18 16.84 -13.35
C PHE A 142 30.72 17.22 -13.00
N PRO A 143 30.50 18.09 -11.99
CA PRO A 143 29.15 18.46 -11.57
C PRO A 143 28.31 19.18 -12.65
N SER A 144 28.97 19.84 -13.62
CA SER A 144 28.31 20.55 -14.73
C SER A 144 27.46 19.64 -15.62
N MET A 145 27.80 18.35 -15.71
CA MET A 145 27.08 17.37 -16.52
C MET A 145 25.62 17.17 -16.10
N LEU A 146 25.29 17.48 -14.85
CA LEU A 146 23.93 17.39 -14.33
C LEU A 146 22.95 18.32 -15.08
N LEU A 147 23.48 19.41 -15.63
CA LEU A 147 22.71 20.51 -16.22
C LEU A 147 22.83 20.58 -17.75
N THR A 148 23.76 19.83 -18.33
CA THR A 148 23.86 19.69 -19.79
C THR A 148 22.66 18.93 -20.34
N ALA A 149 22.05 19.48 -21.37
CA ALA A 149 20.95 18.84 -22.08
C ALA A 149 21.44 18.12 -23.34
N ASN A 150 20.77 17.03 -23.72
CA ASN A 150 21.07 16.28 -24.94
C ASN A 150 20.50 16.97 -26.20
N ALA A 151 20.56 16.31 -27.37
CA ALA A 151 20.03 16.87 -28.64
C ALA A 151 18.51 17.12 -28.60
N GLN A 152 17.78 16.33 -27.80
CA GLN A 152 16.35 16.51 -27.53
C GLN A 152 16.09 17.55 -26.43
N ASN A 153 17.13 18.19 -25.90
CA ASN A 153 17.10 19.12 -24.77
C ASN A 153 16.46 18.47 -23.52
N GLU A 154 16.75 17.19 -23.31
CA GLU A 154 16.44 16.41 -22.10
C GLU A 154 17.63 16.46 -21.15
N LEU A 155 17.36 16.54 -19.85
CA LEU A 155 18.37 16.43 -18.79
C LEU A 155 18.61 14.96 -18.42
N PRO A 156 19.78 14.60 -17.82
CA PRO A 156 20.05 13.23 -17.39
C PRO A 156 18.96 12.66 -16.47
N ILE A 157 18.44 13.51 -15.58
CA ILE A 157 17.36 13.17 -14.66
C ILE A 157 16.04 12.83 -15.37
N GLU A 158 15.71 13.52 -16.46
CA GLU A 158 14.47 13.28 -17.22
C GLU A 158 14.54 11.90 -17.91
N ILE A 159 15.72 11.50 -18.38
CA ILE A 159 15.97 10.17 -18.92
C ILE A 159 15.83 9.09 -17.83
N ALA A 160 16.36 9.33 -16.62
CA ALA A 160 16.21 8.40 -15.50
C ALA A 160 14.73 8.19 -15.15
N ILE A 161 13.94 9.27 -15.10
CA ILE A 161 12.51 9.21 -14.78
C ILE A 161 11.72 8.51 -15.89
N ARG A 162 12.00 8.80 -17.16
CA ARG A 162 11.34 8.14 -18.30
C ARG A 162 11.58 6.63 -18.32
N ASN A 163 12.75 6.19 -17.90
CA ASN A 163 13.13 4.78 -17.85
C ASN A 163 12.82 4.09 -16.51
N TYR A 164 12.16 4.78 -15.56
CA TYR A 164 11.82 4.26 -14.23
C TYR A 164 13.02 3.82 -13.38
N GLN A 165 14.16 4.49 -13.52
CA GLN A 165 15.39 4.17 -12.77
C GLN A 165 15.39 4.90 -11.41
N ASP A 166 14.81 4.27 -10.39
CA ASP A 166 14.52 4.90 -9.09
C ASP A 166 15.78 5.32 -8.31
N ASP A 167 16.81 4.47 -8.26
CA ASP A 167 18.02 4.76 -7.48
C ASP A 167 18.82 5.92 -8.05
N MET A 168 19.06 5.90 -9.37
CA MET A 168 19.81 6.95 -10.05
C MET A 168 19.02 8.26 -10.10
N ALA A 169 17.71 8.24 -10.32
CA ALA A 169 16.89 9.45 -10.25
C ALA A 169 16.89 10.07 -8.84
N ALA A 170 16.71 9.26 -7.79
CA ALA A 170 16.81 9.73 -6.41
C ALA A 170 18.18 10.32 -6.09
N PHE A 171 19.26 9.67 -6.55
CA PHE A 171 20.62 10.17 -6.39
C PHE A 171 20.84 11.53 -7.06
N LEU A 172 20.41 11.68 -8.32
CA LEU A 172 20.55 12.92 -9.08
C LEU A 172 19.75 14.07 -8.44
N ILE A 173 18.50 13.82 -8.01
CA ILE A 173 17.68 14.83 -7.32
C ILE A 173 18.37 15.31 -6.06
N ARG A 174 18.98 14.39 -5.30
CA ARG A 174 19.71 14.75 -4.08
C ARG A 174 20.93 15.63 -4.35
N ARG A 175 21.52 15.54 -5.54
CA ARG A 175 22.65 16.39 -5.93
C ARG A 175 22.23 17.69 -6.63
N MET A 176 20.94 17.88 -6.93
CA MET A 176 20.41 19.10 -7.55
C MET A 176 20.00 20.15 -6.51
N ASP A 177 20.03 21.42 -6.92
CA ASP A 177 19.47 22.52 -6.13
C ASP A 177 17.93 22.49 -6.12
N HIS A 178 17.33 22.77 -4.97
CA HIS A 178 15.88 22.77 -4.74
C HIS A 178 15.08 23.62 -5.74
N ARG A 179 15.64 24.76 -6.18
CA ARG A 179 14.99 25.64 -7.18
C ARG A 179 14.86 24.96 -8.52
N ARG A 180 15.92 24.28 -8.97
CA ARG A 180 15.94 23.56 -10.24
C ARG A 180 15.07 22.31 -10.20
N VAL A 181 14.97 21.64 -9.05
CA VAL A 181 14.01 20.54 -8.88
C VAL A 181 12.58 21.08 -9.03
N LYS A 182 12.26 22.24 -8.46
CA LYS A 182 10.96 22.89 -8.70
C LYS A 182 10.75 23.23 -10.17
N ASP A 183 11.75 23.77 -10.85
CA ASP A 183 11.66 24.11 -12.28
C ASP A 183 11.48 22.87 -13.17
N LEU A 184 12.11 21.74 -12.81
CA LEU A 184 11.99 20.46 -13.52
C LEU A 184 10.54 19.96 -13.57
N PHE A 185 9.82 20.06 -12.46
CA PHE A 185 8.41 19.64 -12.36
C PHE A 185 7.43 20.76 -12.72
N SER A 186 7.92 21.97 -13.02
CA SER A 186 7.09 23.07 -13.48
C SER A 186 6.82 22.93 -14.99
N GLY A 187 5.56 23.14 -15.40
CA GLY A 187 5.10 23.04 -16.79
C GLY A 187 5.64 24.11 -17.74
N ILE A 188 6.75 24.78 -17.39
CA ILE A 188 7.33 25.92 -18.11
C ILE A 188 7.97 25.47 -19.45
N LYS A 189 8.37 24.20 -19.59
CA LYS A 189 8.86 23.63 -20.86
C LYS A 189 7.71 23.39 -21.86
N GLN A 190 7.08 24.47 -22.32
CA GLN A 190 6.09 24.43 -23.39
C GLN A 190 6.80 24.23 -24.75
N GLN A 191 6.79 22.99 -25.25
CA GLN A 191 6.50 22.63 -26.66
C GLN A 191 6.76 21.12 -26.88
N GLY A 192 5.68 20.33 -26.99
CA GLY A 192 5.70 19.00 -27.61
C GLY A 192 6.43 17.86 -26.88
N LYS A 193 6.79 18.02 -25.59
CA LYS A 193 7.53 17.01 -24.82
C LYS A 193 6.65 16.28 -23.81
N ASP A 194 7.00 15.02 -23.51
CA ASP A 194 6.46 14.29 -22.36
C ASP A 194 6.90 15.00 -21.07
N ILE A 195 6.00 15.80 -20.51
CA ILE A 195 6.26 16.55 -19.28
C ILE A 195 6.43 15.55 -18.13
N VAL A 196 7.53 15.68 -17.39
CA VAL A 196 7.74 14.93 -16.16
C VAL A 196 6.78 15.46 -15.10
N SER A 197 5.61 14.86 -15.02
CA SER A 197 4.60 15.22 -14.02
C SER A 197 4.80 14.42 -12.74
N PHE A 198 4.95 15.13 -11.62
CA PHE A 198 4.96 14.52 -10.29
C PHE A 198 3.64 13.78 -10.01
N LEU A 199 2.53 14.27 -10.55
CA LEU A 199 1.23 13.62 -10.41
C LEU A 199 1.19 12.24 -11.08
N LYS A 200 1.77 12.11 -12.27
CA LYS A 200 1.91 10.82 -12.97
C LYS A 200 2.81 9.86 -12.19
N MET A 201 3.94 10.36 -11.66
CA MET A 201 4.86 9.56 -10.85
C MET A 201 4.18 9.01 -9.58
N THR A 202 3.38 9.83 -8.90
CA THR A 202 2.61 9.39 -7.71
C THR A 202 1.44 8.48 -8.05
N LYS A 203 0.87 8.58 -9.26
CA LYS A 203 -0.17 7.66 -9.74
C LYS A 203 0.37 6.26 -10.00
N GLU A 204 1.54 6.15 -10.60
CA GLU A 204 2.17 4.86 -10.92
C GLU A 204 2.90 4.23 -9.74
N PHE A 205 3.41 5.05 -8.80
CA PHE A 205 4.03 4.65 -7.53
C PHE A 205 5.22 3.66 -7.67
N LYS A 206 5.85 3.60 -8.86
CA LYS A 206 7.01 2.74 -9.14
C LYS A 206 8.34 3.30 -8.62
N MET A 207 8.48 4.62 -8.58
CA MET A 207 9.73 5.32 -8.23
C MET A 207 9.67 5.89 -6.81
N GLN A 208 9.66 5.02 -5.80
CA GLN A 208 9.41 5.41 -4.41
C GLN A 208 10.56 6.26 -3.83
N LYS A 209 11.82 5.89 -4.08
CA LYS A 209 12.99 6.63 -3.57
C LYS A 209 13.10 8.01 -4.20
N THR A 210 12.73 8.12 -5.47
CA THR A 210 12.68 9.39 -6.21
C THR A 210 11.60 10.30 -5.65
N ILE A 211 10.40 9.76 -5.33
CA ILE A 211 9.35 10.54 -4.65
C ILE A 211 9.86 11.10 -3.32
N VAL A 212 10.54 10.29 -2.50
CA VAL A 212 11.16 10.76 -1.25
C VAL A 212 12.19 11.85 -1.52
N ALA A 213 13.09 11.66 -2.47
CA ALA A 213 14.12 12.65 -2.82
C ALA A 213 13.50 13.99 -3.30
N VAL A 214 12.40 13.95 -4.06
CA VAL A 214 11.67 15.17 -4.42
C VAL A 214 11.08 15.83 -3.18
N LEU A 215 10.45 15.06 -2.30
CA LEU A 215 9.88 15.60 -1.06
C LEU A 215 10.94 16.21 -0.13
N ASP A 216 12.12 15.60 -0.02
CA ASP A 216 13.27 16.13 0.72
C ASP A 216 13.70 17.48 0.13
N SER A 217 13.73 17.60 -1.21
CA SER A 217 14.11 18.84 -1.89
C SER A 217 13.11 20.00 -1.69
N LEU A 218 11.87 19.71 -1.28
CA LEU A 218 10.86 20.74 -0.98
C LEU A 218 11.12 21.47 0.34
N ILE A 219 12.07 20.99 1.15
CA ILE A 219 12.49 21.62 2.40
C ILE A 219 13.77 22.41 2.14
N SER A 220 13.64 23.73 2.04
CA SER A 220 14.78 24.64 1.79
C SER A 220 15.18 25.39 3.05
N PRO A 221 16.41 25.23 3.57
CA PRO A 221 16.88 25.99 4.72
C PRO A 221 17.00 27.49 4.40
N ARG A 222 16.66 28.34 5.38
CA ARG A 222 16.85 29.79 5.33
C ARG A 222 17.72 30.28 6.48
N TRP A 223 18.74 31.05 6.11
CA TRP A 223 19.63 31.74 7.03
C TRP A 223 19.23 33.21 7.20
N PRO A 224 19.46 33.81 8.37
CA PRO A 224 19.28 35.25 8.59
C PRO A 224 20.17 36.08 7.67
N HIS A 225 21.39 35.61 7.45
CA HIS A 225 22.33 36.13 6.46
C HIS A 225 22.64 34.98 5.50
N PRO A 226 22.20 35.04 4.23
CA PRO A 226 22.53 33.99 3.28
C PRO A 226 24.05 33.94 3.13
N PRO A 227 24.69 32.77 3.30
CA PRO A 227 26.09 32.64 2.91
C PRO A 227 26.22 33.05 1.43
N SER A 228 27.32 33.67 1.04
CA SER A 228 27.62 33.95 -0.37
C SER A 228 27.89 32.62 -1.08
N LEU A 229 26.83 31.89 -1.39
CA LEU A 229 26.85 30.61 -2.06
C LEU A 229 27.13 30.85 -3.55
N PRO A 230 28.12 30.16 -4.15
CA PRO A 230 28.22 30.06 -5.60
C PRO A 230 26.89 29.50 -6.11
N SER A 231 26.24 30.24 -6.99
CA SER A 231 24.78 30.20 -7.21
C SER A 231 24.21 28.93 -7.83
N ASP A 232 25.00 27.90 -8.15
CA ASP A 232 24.53 26.90 -9.14
C ASP A 232 24.92 25.44 -8.91
N ILE A 233 25.73 25.10 -7.91
CA ILE A 233 26.23 23.72 -7.73
C ILE A 233 26.40 23.35 -6.25
N LEU A 234 25.38 23.58 -5.42
CA LEU A 234 25.35 22.96 -4.09
C LEU A 234 24.34 21.79 -4.08
N PRO A 235 24.81 20.55 -3.88
CA PRO A 235 23.95 19.39 -3.65
C PRO A 235 22.96 19.65 -2.51
N CYS A 236 21.72 19.18 -2.64
CA CYS A 236 20.84 19.11 -1.48
C CYS A 236 21.52 18.24 -0.40
N LEU A 237 21.35 18.58 0.88
CA LEU A 237 22.04 18.00 2.05
C LEU A 237 23.49 18.46 2.31
N SER A 238 24.15 19.23 1.44
CA SER A 238 25.47 19.83 1.76
C SER A 238 25.41 20.96 2.78
N TRP A 239 24.20 21.39 3.16
CA TRP A 239 23.94 22.42 4.17
C TRP A 239 24.34 21.99 5.59
N GLU A 240 24.35 20.69 5.89
CA GLU A 240 24.73 20.16 7.22
C GLU A 240 26.21 20.43 7.54
N GLN A 241 27.02 20.65 6.50
CA GLN A 241 28.45 20.93 6.62
C GLN A 241 28.73 22.42 6.84
N LEU A 242 27.72 23.30 6.75
CA LEU A 242 27.90 24.73 7.00
C LEU A 242 27.99 25.01 8.50
N PRO A 243 28.93 25.87 8.94
CA PRO A 243 29.12 26.19 10.35
C PRO A 243 27.94 26.97 10.95
N GLU A 244 27.20 27.72 10.12
CA GLU A 244 26.01 28.44 10.54
C GLU A 244 24.76 27.58 10.35
N THR A 245 24.06 27.32 11.45
CA THR A 245 22.81 26.57 11.39
C THR A 245 21.65 27.44 10.87
N PRO A 246 20.74 26.90 10.04
CA PRO A 246 19.57 27.63 9.57
C PRO A 246 18.64 27.97 10.75
N THR A 247 17.91 29.09 10.64
CA THR A 247 16.93 29.49 11.68
C THR A 247 15.52 29.10 11.31
N HIS A 248 15.21 29.11 10.02
CA HIS A 248 13.91 28.79 9.46
C HIS A 248 14.07 27.86 8.28
N TYR A 249 13.04 27.08 7.96
CA TYR A 249 12.95 26.36 6.70
C TYR A 249 11.77 26.89 5.91
N TYR A 250 11.95 26.98 4.60
CA TYR A 250 10.89 27.20 3.64
C TYR A 250 10.43 25.85 3.09
N VAL A 251 9.17 25.53 3.35
CA VAL A 251 8.53 24.32 2.85
C VAL A 251 7.68 24.68 1.64
N ALA A 252 8.03 24.14 0.47
CA ALA A 252 7.30 24.36 -0.78
C ALA A 252 6.20 23.31 -0.98
N TYR A 253 4.99 23.77 -1.35
CA TYR A 253 3.83 22.91 -1.64
C TYR A 253 3.46 22.87 -3.13
N ASP A 254 4.01 23.78 -3.92
CA ASP A 254 3.74 23.98 -5.35
C ASP A 254 3.66 22.68 -6.16
N ILE A 255 4.69 21.83 -6.04
CA ILE A 255 4.80 20.60 -6.81
C ILE A 255 3.66 19.63 -6.48
N LEU A 256 3.24 19.55 -5.21
CA LEU A 256 2.17 18.66 -4.75
C LEU A 256 0.78 19.10 -5.25
N GLU A 257 0.63 20.39 -5.60
CA GLU A 257 -0.62 20.96 -6.07
C GLU A 257 -0.67 21.18 -7.59
N SER A 258 0.35 20.71 -8.32
CA SER A 258 0.40 20.77 -9.78
C SER A 258 -0.68 19.93 -10.49
N ASP A 259 -0.96 20.24 -11.76
CA ASP A 259 -1.79 19.45 -12.67
C ASP A 259 -1.00 18.34 -13.39
N ASP A 260 -1.67 17.60 -14.28
CA ASP A 260 -1.04 16.56 -15.12
C ASP A 260 0.10 17.13 -16.00
N ASN A 261 0.12 18.45 -16.25
CA ASN A 261 1.09 19.16 -17.05
C ASN A 261 2.11 19.97 -16.21
N GLY A 262 2.14 19.80 -14.88
CA GLY A 262 3.07 20.51 -14.00
C GLY A 262 2.75 21.99 -13.77
N LYS A 263 1.55 22.46 -14.11
CA LYS A 263 1.12 23.86 -13.89
C LYS A 263 0.51 24.03 -12.51
N PHE A 264 0.63 25.24 -11.97
CA PHE A 264 0.15 25.54 -10.62
C PHE A 264 -1.29 26.06 -10.63
N PRO A 265 -2.06 25.93 -9.53
CA PRO A 265 -3.46 26.39 -9.46
C PRO A 265 -3.69 27.86 -9.78
N ASP A 266 -2.67 28.71 -9.63
CA ASP A 266 -2.70 30.12 -9.98
C ASP A 266 -2.71 30.37 -11.49
N ASP A 267 -2.15 29.45 -12.29
CA ASP A 267 -2.05 29.61 -13.73
C ASP A 267 -3.44 29.63 -14.40
N PRO A 268 -3.64 30.48 -15.43
CA PRO A 268 -4.91 30.56 -16.15
C PRO A 268 -5.20 29.31 -17.00
N SER A 269 -4.16 28.55 -17.34
CA SER A 269 -4.24 27.32 -18.14
C SER A 269 -4.15 26.04 -17.29
N TYR A 270 -4.36 26.18 -15.97
CA TYR A 270 -4.43 25.07 -15.03
C TYR A 270 -5.66 24.20 -15.30
N GLU A 271 -5.43 22.94 -15.63
CA GLU A 271 -6.50 21.95 -15.76
C GLU A 271 -6.73 21.28 -14.41
N HIS A 272 -7.98 21.21 -13.96
CA HIS A 272 -8.29 20.56 -12.68
C HIS A 272 -8.06 19.05 -12.80
N PRO A 273 -7.02 18.49 -12.16
CA PRO A 273 -6.79 17.07 -12.24
C PRO A 273 -7.92 16.35 -11.50
N HIS A 274 -8.43 15.26 -12.08
CA HIS A 274 -9.47 14.46 -11.45
C HIS A 274 -9.02 13.84 -10.12
N GLN A 275 -7.73 13.51 -10.00
CA GLN A 275 -7.13 12.94 -8.78
C GLN A 275 -5.99 13.86 -8.30
N SER A 276 -6.00 14.23 -7.02
CA SER A 276 -4.89 14.99 -6.44
C SER A 276 -3.71 14.08 -6.09
N CYS A 277 -2.52 14.65 -5.98
CA CYS A 277 -1.33 13.90 -5.53
C CYS A 277 -1.57 13.23 -4.16
N LEU A 278 -2.21 13.96 -3.23
CA LEU A 278 -2.60 13.43 -1.92
C LEU A 278 -3.55 12.23 -2.02
N TYR A 279 -4.47 12.26 -2.98
CA TYR A 279 -5.37 11.12 -3.23
C TYR A 279 -4.59 9.90 -3.73
N ASN A 280 -3.71 10.08 -4.72
CA ASN A 280 -2.93 8.98 -5.29
C ASN A 280 -2.08 8.31 -4.20
N LEU A 281 -1.36 9.10 -3.41
CA LEU A 281 -0.57 8.63 -2.27
C LEU A 281 -1.42 7.90 -1.22
N ALA A 282 -2.59 8.45 -0.85
CA ALA A 282 -3.50 7.80 0.10
C ALA A 282 -4.10 6.48 -0.44
N SER A 283 -4.36 6.40 -1.74
CA SER A 283 -4.96 5.21 -2.37
C SER A 283 -4.00 4.02 -2.44
N HIS A 284 -2.69 4.30 -2.59
CA HIS A 284 -1.64 3.28 -2.64
C HIS A 284 -1.27 2.73 -1.26
N TRP A 285 -1.53 3.48 -0.18
CA TRP A 285 -1.37 3.03 1.20
C TRP A 285 -2.04 1.68 1.49
N HIS A 286 -3.27 1.50 1.00
CA HIS A 286 -4.04 0.28 1.25
C HIS A 286 -3.61 -0.90 0.38
N LYS A 287 -2.79 -0.69 -0.65
CA LYS A 287 -2.42 -1.70 -1.64
C LYS A 287 -1.01 -2.25 -1.43
N ASN A 288 -0.06 -1.41 -1.02
CA ASN A 288 1.35 -1.79 -0.87
C ASN A 288 1.82 -1.52 0.57
N LEU A 289 2.03 -2.60 1.34
CA LEU A 289 2.61 -2.56 2.70
C LEU A 289 4.16 -2.40 2.64
N ASP A 290 4.67 -1.47 1.82
CA ASP A 290 6.11 -1.22 1.74
C ASP A 290 6.54 -0.16 2.77
N GLU A 291 7.62 -0.42 3.50
CA GLU A 291 8.20 0.48 4.52
C GLU A 291 8.51 1.88 3.96
N ILE A 292 8.94 1.96 2.70
CA ILE A 292 9.24 3.22 2.02
C ILE A 292 7.95 4.01 1.73
N ALA A 293 6.84 3.34 1.40
CA ALA A 293 5.55 3.98 1.19
C ALA A 293 5.03 4.63 2.49
N GLU A 294 5.30 4.00 3.62
CA GLU A 294 5.02 4.56 4.94
C GLU A 294 5.88 5.77 5.27
N GLY A 295 7.18 5.72 4.92
CA GLY A 295 8.06 6.88 5.00
C GLY A 295 7.56 8.07 4.17
N ILE A 296 7.01 7.81 2.98
CA ILE A 296 6.45 8.86 2.10
C ILE A 296 5.24 9.54 2.74
N ILE A 297 4.26 8.79 3.26
CA ILE A 297 3.05 9.41 3.85
C ILE A 297 3.38 10.20 5.12
N ASN A 298 4.35 9.70 5.88
CA ASN A 298 4.81 10.37 7.09
C ASN A 298 5.81 11.48 6.83
N HIS A 299 6.13 11.77 5.57
CA HIS A 299 7.05 12.85 5.23
C HIS A 299 6.51 14.21 5.71
N VAL A 300 7.40 15.04 6.27
CA VAL A 300 7.06 16.31 6.94
C VAL A 300 6.24 17.24 6.05
N VAL A 301 6.61 17.36 4.76
CA VAL A 301 5.92 18.22 3.79
C VAL A 301 4.46 17.79 3.59
N ILE A 302 4.21 16.47 3.48
CA ILE A 302 2.87 15.92 3.27
C ILE A 302 2.03 16.08 4.55
N GLN A 303 2.63 15.86 5.72
CA GLN A 303 1.94 16.05 7.00
C GLN A 303 1.52 17.52 7.18
N LEU A 304 2.45 18.46 6.95
CA LEU A 304 2.16 19.90 7.06
C LEU A 304 1.07 20.35 6.07
N LEU A 305 1.17 19.92 4.81
CA LEU A 305 0.16 20.27 3.79
C LEU A 305 -1.22 19.71 4.16
N THR A 306 -1.26 18.45 4.59
CA THR A 306 -2.50 17.77 4.98
C THR A 306 -3.12 18.43 6.19
N GLU A 307 -2.33 18.71 7.23
CA GLU A 307 -2.81 19.35 8.44
C GLU A 307 -3.36 20.75 8.18
N ARG A 308 -2.67 21.53 7.33
CA ARG A 308 -3.11 22.85 6.92
C ARG A 308 -4.46 22.80 6.19
N LYS A 309 -4.58 21.97 5.16
CA LYS A 309 -5.84 21.80 4.40
C LYS A 309 -6.97 21.29 5.29
N TRP A 310 -6.63 20.37 6.19
CA TRP A 310 -7.57 19.85 7.19
C TRP A 310 -8.13 20.95 8.09
N ARG A 311 -7.26 21.77 8.69
CA ARG A 311 -7.66 22.87 9.57
C ARG A 311 -8.43 23.98 8.84
N LYS A 312 -8.07 24.28 7.58
CA LYS A 312 -8.69 25.37 6.82
C LYS A 312 -10.10 25.07 6.32
N TYR A 313 -10.36 23.87 5.80
CA TYR A 313 -11.67 23.56 5.23
C TYR A 313 -12.13 22.12 5.43
N ALA A 314 -11.25 21.11 5.34
CA ALA A 314 -11.73 19.73 5.27
C ALA A 314 -12.38 19.29 6.59
N SER A 315 -11.84 19.73 7.74
CA SER A 315 -12.45 19.48 9.06
C SER A 315 -13.85 20.10 9.16
N PHE A 316 -14.02 21.34 8.68
CA PHE A 316 -15.30 22.02 8.69
C PHE A 316 -16.35 21.26 7.87
N TRP A 317 -16.03 20.92 6.63
CA TRP A 317 -16.96 20.18 5.74
C TRP A 317 -17.27 18.77 6.23
N CYS A 318 -16.28 18.05 6.76
CA CYS A 318 -16.50 16.73 7.35
C CYS A 318 -17.43 16.80 8.57
N ARG A 319 -17.26 17.80 9.45
CA ARG A 319 -18.14 18.03 10.60
C ARG A 319 -19.56 18.39 10.16
N VAL A 320 -19.71 19.31 9.21
CA VAL A 320 -21.03 19.69 8.67
C VAL A 320 -21.75 18.48 8.08
N ARG A 321 -21.05 17.64 7.31
CA ARG A 321 -21.63 16.39 6.77
C ARG A 321 -22.05 15.42 7.88
N SER A 322 -21.21 15.26 8.91
CA SER A 322 -21.52 14.40 10.06
C SER A 322 -22.74 14.91 10.84
N TYR A 323 -22.80 16.20 11.16
CA TYR A 323 -23.95 16.80 11.84
C TYR A 323 -25.22 16.74 10.99
N HIS A 324 -25.13 16.95 9.67
CA HIS A 324 -26.27 16.81 8.77
C HIS A 324 -26.83 15.37 8.79
N TYR A 325 -25.96 14.36 8.75
CA TYR A 325 -26.37 12.96 8.83
C TYR A 325 -26.97 12.61 10.21
N MET A 326 -26.35 13.09 11.31
CA MET A 326 -26.90 12.90 12.66
C MET A 326 -28.28 13.53 12.81
N PHE A 327 -28.46 14.76 12.34
CA PHE A 327 -29.74 15.44 12.33
C PHE A 327 -30.78 14.67 11.51
N PHE A 328 -30.40 14.14 10.35
CA PHE A 328 -31.25 13.29 9.53
C PHE A 328 -31.73 12.03 10.27
N VAL A 329 -30.83 11.29 10.94
CA VAL A 329 -31.21 10.09 11.71
C VAL A 329 -32.13 10.45 12.90
N CYS A 330 -31.83 11.53 13.62
CA CYS A 330 -32.68 12.01 14.71
C CYS A 330 -34.07 12.44 14.22
N ALA A 331 -34.14 13.16 13.09
CA ALA A 331 -35.40 13.58 12.48
C ALA A 331 -36.23 12.38 11.99
N LEU A 332 -35.57 11.37 11.40
CA LEU A 332 -36.19 10.11 11.01
C LEU A 332 -36.77 9.39 12.24
N GLY A 333 -35.99 9.25 13.31
CA GLY A 333 -36.45 8.65 14.57
C GLY A 333 -37.64 9.38 15.18
N ALA A 334 -37.58 10.71 15.27
CA ALA A 334 -38.66 11.53 15.78
C ALA A 334 -39.95 11.40 14.94
N SER A 335 -39.84 11.43 13.61
CA SER A 335 -40.98 11.21 12.71
C SER A 335 -41.59 9.82 12.89
N LEU A 336 -40.77 8.78 12.97
CA LEU A 336 -41.24 7.39 13.14
C LEU A 336 -41.93 7.18 14.49
N VAL A 337 -41.36 7.67 15.59
CA VAL A 337 -41.97 7.56 16.93
C VAL A 337 -43.29 8.31 17.00
N TYR A 338 -43.34 9.54 16.47
CA TYR A 338 -44.58 10.31 16.40
C TYR A 338 -45.62 9.65 15.48
N SER A 339 -45.17 8.92 14.45
CA SER A 339 -46.07 8.15 13.58
C SER A 339 -46.77 7.03 14.32
N VAL A 340 -46.12 6.40 15.30
CA VAL A 340 -46.70 5.30 16.10
C VAL A 340 -47.81 5.81 17.01
N SER A 341 -47.74 7.07 17.47
CA SER A 341 -48.75 7.65 18.36
C SER A 341 -50.05 8.07 17.68
N LEU A 342 -50.18 7.94 16.35
CA LEU A 342 -51.39 8.26 15.60
C LEU A 342 -52.11 7.00 15.12
N ASP A 343 -53.45 7.05 15.13
CA ASP A 343 -54.30 5.96 14.64
C ASP A 343 -54.17 5.75 13.12
N GLU A 344 -54.01 6.84 12.35
CA GLU A 344 -53.66 6.78 10.93
C GLU A 344 -52.30 7.47 10.65
N PRO A 345 -51.33 6.76 10.05
CA PRO A 345 -49.98 7.31 9.79
C PRO A 345 -49.94 8.38 8.69
N LEU A 346 -51.05 8.55 7.94
CA LEU A 346 -51.25 9.56 6.91
C LEU A 346 -52.12 10.73 7.39
N ASP A 347 -52.61 10.70 8.62
CA ASP A 347 -53.40 11.81 9.17
C ASP A 347 -52.46 12.92 9.64
N TYR A 348 -52.12 13.79 8.69
CA TYR A 348 -51.43 15.04 8.95
C TYR A 348 -52.48 16.03 9.46
N GLY A 349 -52.79 15.97 10.76
CA GLY A 349 -53.69 16.93 11.42
C GLY A 349 -53.20 18.38 11.33
N SER A 350 -53.69 19.27 12.21
CA SER A 350 -53.37 20.72 12.19
C SER A 350 -51.87 21.07 12.33
N SER A 351 -51.00 20.13 12.67
CA SER A 351 -49.55 20.30 12.83
C SER A 351 -48.79 20.07 11.50
N SER A 352 -48.79 21.09 10.64
CA SER A 352 -48.09 21.10 9.34
C SER A 352 -46.58 20.77 9.42
N PHE A 353 -45.96 20.85 10.59
CA PHE A 353 -44.53 20.59 10.79
C PHE A 353 -44.12 19.14 10.47
N ARG A 354 -44.96 18.14 10.73
CA ARG A 354 -44.62 16.73 10.43
C ARG A 354 -44.51 16.49 8.92
N ALA A 355 -45.46 17.00 8.14
CA ALA A 355 -45.43 16.87 6.69
C ALA A 355 -44.15 17.50 6.11
N VAL A 356 -43.72 18.63 6.68
CA VAL A 356 -42.45 19.28 6.32
C VAL A 356 -41.24 18.40 6.65
N PHE A 357 -41.21 17.75 7.82
CA PHE A 357 -40.14 16.82 8.19
C PHE A 357 -40.11 15.58 7.30
N ASP A 358 -41.25 14.96 6.98
CA ASP A 358 -41.32 13.79 6.09
C ASP A 358 -40.83 14.14 4.67
N VAL A 359 -41.22 15.31 4.15
CA VAL A 359 -40.73 15.81 2.85
C VAL A 359 -39.23 16.08 2.91
N LEU A 360 -38.73 16.67 4.00
CA LEU A 360 -37.30 16.91 4.21
C LEU A 360 -36.51 15.60 4.29
N ILE A 361 -37.03 14.57 4.96
CA ILE A 361 -36.42 13.23 5.08
C ILE A 361 -36.36 12.56 3.70
N LEU A 362 -37.45 12.62 2.92
CA LEU A 362 -37.46 12.07 1.56
C LEU A 362 -36.48 12.81 0.63
N PHE A 363 -36.45 14.14 0.70
CA PHE A 363 -35.52 14.96 -0.08
C PHE A 363 -34.05 14.67 0.28
N THR A 364 -33.73 14.60 1.57
CA THR A 364 -32.37 14.28 2.05
C THR A 364 -31.96 12.85 1.70
N THR A 365 -32.87 11.88 1.80
CA THR A 365 -32.64 10.49 1.37
C THR A 365 -32.35 10.42 -0.14
N PHE A 366 -33.11 11.14 -0.96
CA PHE A 366 -32.87 11.23 -2.40
C PHE A 366 -31.51 11.86 -2.71
N PHE A 367 -31.15 12.94 -2.00
CA PHE A 367 -29.85 13.58 -2.16
C PHE A 367 -28.70 12.64 -1.79
N PHE A 368 -28.79 11.89 -0.67
CA PHE A 368 -27.79 10.90 -0.31
C PHE A 368 -27.69 9.74 -1.30
N MET A 369 -28.82 9.25 -1.84
CA MET A 369 -28.80 8.25 -2.92
C MET A 369 -28.07 8.77 -4.17
N LEU A 370 -28.28 10.04 -4.56
CA LEU A 370 -27.54 10.65 -5.66
C LEU A 370 -26.04 10.75 -5.36
N GLU A 371 -25.65 11.10 -4.13
CA GLU A 371 -24.25 11.12 -3.73
C GLU A 371 -23.59 9.75 -3.82
N GLU A 372 -24.24 8.68 -3.36
CA GLU A 372 -23.72 7.31 -3.44
C GLU A 372 -23.62 6.83 -4.91
N ILE A 373 -24.57 7.20 -5.77
CA ILE A 373 -24.49 6.91 -7.23
C ILE A 373 -23.31 7.64 -7.88
N ILE A 374 -23.08 8.89 -7.48
CA ILE A 374 -21.92 9.66 -7.94
C ILE A 374 -20.62 9.00 -7.47
N GLU A 375 -20.57 8.54 -6.22
CA GLU A 375 -19.41 7.85 -5.65
C GLU A 375 -19.14 6.52 -6.35
N LEU A 376 -20.19 5.74 -6.65
CA LEU A 376 -20.10 4.52 -7.43
C LEU A 376 -19.56 4.78 -8.85
N LYS A 377 -20.04 5.83 -9.53
CA LYS A 377 -19.53 6.22 -10.86
C LYS A 377 -18.07 6.68 -10.80
N ARG A 378 -17.68 7.30 -9.69
CA ARG A 378 -16.34 7.84 -9.47
C ARG A 378 -15.31 6.73 -9.29
N GLU A 379 -15.56 5.78 -8.39
CA GLU A 379 -14.61 4.72 -8.02
C GLU A 379 -15.32 3.36 -7.82
N PRO A 380 -15.67 2.66 -8.90
CA PRO A 380 -16.46 1.43 -8.80
C PRO A 380 -15.75 0.32 -8.02
N SER A 381 -14.42 0.22 -8.15
CA SER A 381 -13.65 -0.83 -7.47
C SER A 381 -13.53 -0.63 -5.97
N ILE A 382 -13.37 0.62 -5.51
CA ILE A 382 -13.28 0.93 -4.07
C ILE A 382 -14.68 0.85 -3.47
N PHE A 383 -15.69 1.34 -4.18
CA PHE A 383 -17.08 1.29 -3.74
C PHE A 383 -17.56 -0.14 -3.46
N VAL A 384 -17.27 -1.08 -4.37
CA VAL A 384 -17.69 -2.49 -4.25
C VAL A 384 -16.97 -3.22 -3.11
N LYS A 385 -15.78 -2.76 -2.71
CA LYS A 385 -15.02 -3.39 -1.63
C LYS A 385 -15.45 -2.91 -0.24
N ASP A 386 -16.02 -1.71 -0.13
CA ASP A 386 -16.40 -1.13 1.15
C ASP A 386 -17.79 -1.63 1.62
N PRO A 387 -17.88 -2.39 2.72
CA PRO A 387 -19.15 -2.89 3.23
C PRO A 387 -20.12 -1.78 3.66
N TRP A 388 -19.59 -0.62 4.07
CA TRP A 388 -20.42 0.49 4.57
C TRP A 388 -21.31 1.09 3.47
N ASN A 389 -20.88 1.04 2.22
CA ASN A 389 -21.66 1.57 1.10
C ASN A 389 -22.92 0.73 0.85
N TYR A 390 -22.83 -0.59 0.99
CA TYR A 390 -23.99 -1.48 0.89
C TYR A 390 -24.99 -1.25 2.03
N LEU A 391 -24.49 -1.01 3.25
CA LEU A 391 -25.35 -0.67 4.40
C LEU A 391 -26.08 0.66 4.18
N ASN A 392 -25.40 1.68 3.67
CA ASN A 392 -26.02 2.97 3.36
C ASN A 392 -27.11 2.84 2.29
N VAL A 393 -26.79 2.22 1.14
CA VAL A 393 -27.74 2.07 0.03
C VAL A 393 -28.95 1.24 0.46
N SER A 394 -28.74 0.13 1.19
CA SER A 394 -29.85 -0.66 1.71
C SER A 394 -30.70 0.13 2.71
N GLY A 395 -30.07 0.93 3.58
CA GLY A 395 -30.76 1.83 4.51
C GLY A 395 -31.68 2.83 3.79
N TYR A 396 -31.20 3.49 2.74
CA TYR A 396 -31.99 4.46 1.97
C TYR A 396 -33.13 3.80 1.18
N VAL A 397 -32.90 2.62 0.60
CA VAL A 397 -33.95 1.84 -0.08
C VAL A 397 -35.05 1.43 0.92
N LEU A 398 -34.70 1.02 2.14
CA LEU A 398 -35.67 0.67 3.17
C LEU A 398 -36.51 1.87 3.63
N ILE A 399 -35.92 3.08 3.70
CA ILE A 399 -36.66 4.31 3.96
C ILE A 399 -37.68 4.55 2.84
N PHE A 400 -37.25 4.47 1.57
CA PHE A 400 -38.14 4.64 0.43
C PHE A 400 -39.30 3.63 0.45
N LEU A 401 -39.00 2.34 0.71
CA LEU A 401 -40.02 1.30 0.85
C LEU A 401 -40.99 1.58 2.00
N THR A 402 -40.50 2.09 3.13
CA THR A 402 -41.35 2.48 4.26
C THR A 402 -42.40 3.50 3.85
N PHE A 403 -42.01 4.53 3.07
CA PHE A 403 -42.96 5.54 2.57
C PHE A 403 -43.93 4.96 1.52
N VAL A 404 -43.47 4.07 0.64
CA VAL A 404 -44.35 3.38 -0.33
C VAL A 404 -45.41 2.53 0.37
N TYR A 405 -45.02 1.73 1.37
CA TYR A 405 -45.98 0.92 2.14
C TYR A 405 -46.90 1.75 3.03
N ARG A 406 -46.45 2.92 3.48
CA ARG A 406 -47.28 3.91 4.18
C ARG A 406 -48.39 4.43 3.29
N LEU A 407 -48.11 4.73 2.00
CA LEU A 407 -49.13 5.12 1.02
C LEU A 407 -50.15 3.99 0.75
N GLN A 408 -49.72 2.74 0.80
CA GLN A 408 -50.57 1.57 0.60
C GLN A 408 -51.35 1.14 1.85
N LYS A 409 -51.21 1.84 2.99
CA LYS A 409 -51.83 1.50 4.28
C LYS A 409 -51.59 0.03 4.71
N ARG A 410 -50.39 -0.51 4.49
CA ARG A 410 -50.02 -1.89 4.86
C ARG A 410 -49.22 -1.93 6.17
N ASN A 411 -49.51 -2.92 7.03
CA ASN A 411 -48.84 -3.09 8.33
C ASN A 411 -47.33 -3.36 8.24
N TYR A 412 -46.84 -3.87 7.10
CA TYR A 412 -45.40 -4.13 6.88
C TYR A 412 -44.54 -2.85 6.96
N GLN A 413 -45.14 -1.66 6.87
CA GLN A 413 -44.44 -0.39 7.03
C GLN A 413 -43.60 -0.33 8.32
N TRP A 414 -44.10 -0.91 9.43
CA TRP A 414 -43.43 -0.82 10.72
C TRP A 414 -42.19 -1.71 10.80
N THR A 415 -42.26 -2.88 10.17
CA THR A 415 -41.12 -3.78 10.05
C THR A 415 -40.01 -3.14 9.22
N PHE A 416 -40.35 -2.61 8.04
CA PHE A 416 -39.38 -1.91 7.19
C PHE A 416 -38.83 -0.64 7.85
N ALA A 417 -39.66 0.12 8.57
CA ALA A 417 -39.24 1.30 9.32
C ALA A 417 -38.22 0.95 10.43
N CYS A 418 -38.44 -0.15 11.16
CA CYS A 418 -37.54 -0.62 12.21
C CYS A 418 -36.17 -0.97 11.65
N PHE A 419 -36.12 -1.76 10.57
CA PHE A 419 -34.87 -2.09 9.89
C PHE A 419 -34.20 -0.85 9.26
N ALA A 420 -34.98 0.04 8.65
CA ALA A 420 -34.49 1.28 8.09
C ALA A 420 -33.80 2.13 9.17
N PHE A 421 -34.46 2.36 10.30
CA PHE A 421 -33.89 3.15 11.40
C PHE A 421 -32.63 2.48 11.98
N SER A 422 -32.65 1.16 12.17
CA SER A 422 -31.51 0.41 12.72
C SER A 422 -30.28 0.50 11.83
N ILE A 423 -30.42 0.27 10.53
CA ILE A 423 -29.32 0.31 9.56
C ILE A 423 -28.77 1.75 9.42
N ASN A 424 -29.66 2.75 9.29
CA ASN A 424 -29.21 4.14 9.20
C ASN A 424 -28.54 4.64 10.49
N SER A 425 -28.93 4.12 11.65
CA SER A 425 -28.25 4.38 12.93
C SER A 425 -26.83 3.83 12.95
N LEU A 426 -26.58 2.64 12.37
CA LEU A 426 -25.22 2.13 12.21
C LEU A 426 -24.37 3.00 11.27
N GLY A 427 -24.99 3.64 10.28
CA GLY A 427 -24.33 4.59 9.39
C GLY A 427 -23.69 5.79 10.10
N ILE A 428 -24.11 6.10 11.34
CA ILE A 428 -23.49 7.14 12.17
C ILE A 428 -21.99 6.84 12.39
N PHE A 429 -21.63 5.57 12.57
CA PHE A 429 -20.23 5.18 12.77
C PHE A 429 -19.37 5.50 11.55
N LYS A 430 -19.90 5.37 10.32
CA LYS A 430 -19.19 5.75 9.08
C LYS A 430 -18.80 7.23 9.12
N HIS A 431 -19.72 8.10 9.52
CA HIS A 431 -19.50 9.55 9.54
C HIS A 431 -18.64 10.02 10.72
N THR A 432 -18.73 9.33 11.85
CA THR A 432 -17.97 9.64 13.06
C THR A 432 -16.54 9.10 13.00
N SER A 433 -16.26 8.12 12.12
CA SER A 433 -14.92 7.53 11.91
C SER A 433 -13.83 8.53 11.48
N ARG A 434 -14.22 9.73 11.03
CA ARG A 434 -13.30 10.79 10.58
C ARG A 434 -12.68 11.59 11.72
N ASP A 435 -13.24 11.52 12.92
CA ASP A 435 -12.63 12.09 14.11
C ASP A 435 -11.54 11.16 14.66
N ARG A 436 -10.47 11.75 15.20
CA ARG A 436 -9.28 10.98 15.65
C ARG A 436 -9.65 9.93 16.69
N TYR A 437 -10.21 10.38 17.80
CA TYR A 437 -10.52 9.49 18.93
C TYR A 437 -11.57 8.45 18.55
N ILE A 438 -12.68 8.86 17.93
CA ILE A 438 -13.79 7.94 17.63
C ILE A 438 -13.45 7.01 16.46
N GLY A 439 -12.68 7.48 15.47
CA GLY A 439 -12.23 6.67 14.34
C GLY A 439 -11.35 5.50 14.74
N GLU A 440 -10.45 5.70 15.72
CA GLU A 440 -9.61 4.64 16.28
C GLU A 440 -10.49 3.54 16.91
N TYR A 441 -11.50 3.91 17.70
CA TYR A 441 -12.45 2.96 18.29
C TYR A 441 -13.30 2.24 17.23
N VAL A 442 -13.82 2.95 16.24
CA VAL A 442 -14.65 2.33 15.18
C VAL A 442 -13.82 1.34 14.35
N LYS A 443 -12.57 1.68 14.01
CA LYS A 443 -11.66 0.76 13.30
C LYS A 443 -11.35 -0.47 14.16
N CYS A 444 -11.14 -0.28 15.46
CA CYS A 444 -10.94 -1.39 16.39
C CYS A 444 -12.15 -2.31 16.43
N LEU A 445 -13.34 -1.75 16.63
CA LEU A 445 -14.58 -2.49 16.66
C LEU A 445 -14.81 -3.27 15.34
N TYR A 446 -14.57 -2.62 14.19
CA TYR A 446 -14.70 -3.27 12.89
C TYR A 446 -13.75 -4.46 12.74
N LYS A 447 -12.46 -4.29 13.10
CA LYS A 447 -11.46 -5.36 12.99
C LYS A 447 -11.79 -6.52 13.91
N VAL A 448 -12.23 -6.23 15.13
CA VAL A 448 -12.70 -7.24 16.10
C VAL A 448 -13.88 -8.04 15.55
N ILE A 449 -14.91 -7.36 15.04
CA ILE A 449 -16.13 -8.01 14.54
C ILE A 449 -15.85 -8.85 13.29
N TYR A 450 -14.96 -8.40 12.39
CA TYR A 450 -14.71 -9.12 11.15
C TYR A 450 -13.64 -10.22 11.28
N ARG A 451 -12.62 -10.02 12.12
CA ARG A 451 -11.47 -10.95 12.23
C ARG A 451 -11.65 -11.97 13.34
N ASP A 452 -12.06 -11.52 14.52
CA ASP A 452 -11.97 -12.32 15.74
C ASP A 452 -13.30 -12.98 16.06
N MET A 453 -14.42 -12.24 15.93
CA MET A 453 -15.76 -12.78 16.18
C MET A 453 -16.11 -14.02 15.34
N PRO A 454 -15.78 -14.14 14.04
CA PRO A 454 -16.12 -15.34 13.27
C PRO A 454 -15.33 -16.58 13.72
N ARG A 455 -14.06 -16.41 14.12
CA ARG A 455 -13.23 -17.51 14.66
C ARG A 455 -13.78 -18.01 15.98
N PHE A 456 -14.16 -17.06 16.84
CA PHE A 456 -14.84 -17.35 18.09
C PHE A 456 -16.18 -18.05 17.86
N LEU A 457 -17.02 -17.51 16.99
CA LEU A 457 -18.37 -18.01 16.72
C LEU A 457 -18.33 -19.39 16.06
N TYR A 458 -17.29 -19.71 15.30
CA TYR A 458 -17.05 -21.05 14.78
C TYR A 458 -16.78 -22.07 15.90
N VAL A 459 -15.85 -21.78 16.81
CA VAL A 459 -15.54 -22.66 17.96
C VAL A 459 -16.73 -22.79 18.89
N PHE A 460 -17.39 -21.67 19.21
CA PHE A 460 -18.60 -21.63 20.01
C PHE A 460 -19.74 -22.41 19.34
N GLY A 461 -19.92 -22.28 18.03
CA GLY A 461 -20.93 -23.00 17.26
C GLY A 461 -20.76 -24.51 17.34
N ILE A 462 -19.52 -25.01 17.31
CA ILE A 462 -19.23 -26.45 17.50
C ILE A 462 -19.65 -26.88 18.91
N ILE A 463 -19.23 -26.15 19.95
CA ILE A 463 -19.55 -26.47 21.34
C ILE A 463 -21.06 -26.41 21.58
N LEU A 464 -21.74 -25.37 21.07
CA LEU A 464 -23.18 -25.19 21.18
C LEU A 464 -23.93 -26.29 20.46
N PHE A 465 -23.51 -26.68 19.25
CA PHE A 465 -24.14 -27.76 18.50
C PHE A 465 -23.99 -29.10 19.23
N THR A 466 -22.79 -29.44 19.70
CA THR A 466 -22.54 -30.65 20.48
C THR A 466 -23.37 -30.66 21.76
N PHE A 467 -23.41 -29.56 22.50
CA PHE A 467 -24.25 -29.42 23.69
C PHE A 467 -25.73 -29.60 23.36
N THR A 468 -26.23 -28.92 22.32
CA THR A 468 -27.64 -28.96 21.92
C THR A 468 -28.09 -30.39 21.62
N VAL A 469 -27.30 -31.14 20.84
CA VAL A 469 -27.62 -32.53 20.48
C VAL A 469 -27.54 -33.44 21.71
N SER A 470 -26.46 -33.37 22.49
CA SER A 470 -26.28 -34.20 23.68
C SER A 470 -27.34 -33.92 24.76
N TYR A 471 -27.68 -32.64 24.95
CA TYR A 471 -28.69 -32.22 25.92
C TYR A 471 -30.11 -32.61 25.48
N TYR A 472 -30.43 -32.48 24.20
CA TYR A 472 -31.70 -32.94 23.65
C TYR A 472 -31.89 -34.45 23.84
N LEU A 473 -30.84 -35.24 23.59
CA LEU A 473 -30.86 -36.69 23.83
C LEU A 473 -30.99 -37.02 25.32
N ALA A 474 -30.32 -36.28 26.20
CA ALA A 474 -30.47 -36.43 27.65
C ALA A 474 -31.90 -36.14 28.13
N LEU A 475 -32.53 -35.09 27.59
CA LEU A 475 -33.94 -34.78 27.88
C LEU A 475 -34.88 -35.88 27.41
N GLN A 476 -34.66 -36.44 26.22
CA GLN A 476 -35.48 -37.53 25.70
C GLN A 476 -35.33 -38.82 26.53
N ALA A 477 -34.09 -39.19 26.90
CA ALA A 477 -33.84 -40.34 27.76
C ALA A 477 -34.50 -40.19 29.15
N HIS A 478 -34.52 -38.98 29.69
CA HIS A 478 -35.18 -38.71 30.96
C HIS A 478 -36.72 -38.69 30.85
N LYS A 479 -37.29 -38.25 29.72
CA LYS A 479 -38.75 -38.33 29.47
C LYS A 479 -39.23 -39.77 29.57
N ASP A 480 -38.51 -40.71 28.95
CA ASP A 480 -38.86 -42.14 28.97
C ASP A 480 -38.78 -42.73 30.39
N LEU A 481 -37.79 -42.31 31.18
CA LEU A 481 -37.62 -42.74 32.57
C LEU A 481 -38.73 -42.20 33.51
N THR A 482 -39.18 -40.97 33.32
CA THR A 482 -40.31 -40.39 34.10
C THR A 482 -41.67 -40.96 33.70
N LEU A 483 -41.83 -41.37 32.45
CA LEU A 483 -43.05 -42.04 31.96
C LEU A 483 -43.25 -43.42 32.61
N LEU A 484 -42.15 -44.10 32.96
CA LEU A 484 -42.15 -45.36 33.74
C LEU A 484 -42.52 -45.17 35.22
N ASN A 485 -42.30 -43.98 35.78
CA ASN A 485 -42.57 -43.66 37.20
C ASN A 485 -43.94 -43.01 37.46
N GLY A 486 -44.81 -42.91 36.43
CA GLY A 486 -46.22 -42.55 36.60
C GLY A 486 -46.52 -41.08 36.89
N GLU A 487 -45.57 -40.15 36.71
CA GLU A 487 -45.84 -38.70 36.79
C GLU A 487 -45.84 -38.05 35.41
N LEU A 488 -47.01 -37.52 35.03
CA LEU A 488 -47.25 -36.83 33.77
C LEU A 488 -46.63 -35.42 33.81
N VAL A 489 -45.34 -35.30 33.49
CA VAL A 489 -44.63 -34.01 33.51
C VAL A 489 -45.00 -33.17 32.29
N ASN A 490 -46.09 -32.41 32.39
CA ASN A 490 -46.58 -31.55 31.29
C ASN A 490 -45.99 -30.15 31.24
N ASN A 491 -45.02 -29.76 32.08
CA ASN A 491 -44.38 -28.44 31.98
C ASN A 491 -42.91 -28.51 32.41
N ARG A 492 -42.02 -28.97 31.52
CA ARG A 492 -40.57 -28.74 31.71
C ARG A 492 -40.22 -27.39 31.11
N THR A 493 -40.19 -26.35 31.95
CA THR A 493 -39.68 -25.03 31.59
C THR A 493 -38.15 -25.09 31.64
N ILE A 494 -37.50 -25.05 30.49
CA ILE A 494 -36.04 -24.90 30.40
C ILE A 494 -35.66 -23.53 30.98
N ARG A 495 -36.45 -22.50 30.69
CA ARG A 495 -36.36 -21.16 31.30
C ARG A 495 -37.77 -20.76 31.75
N GLY A 496 -37.91 -20.00 32.84
CA GLY A 496 -39.22 -19.60 33.39
C GLY A 496 -40.21 -19.00 32.37
N ASP A 497 -39.69 -18.49 31.24
CA ASP A 497 -40.48 -17.86 30.17
C ASP A 497 -40.54 -18.66 28.85
N ILE A 498 -39.82 -19.80 28.73
CA ILE A 498 -39.68 -20.55 27.47
C ILE A 498 -40.11 -22.01 27.69
N SER A 499 -41.38 -22.31 27.37
CA SER A 499 -41.95 -23.65 27.38
C SER A 499 -41.60 -24.41 26.10
N CYS A 500 -40.40 -25.00 26.06
CA CYS A 500 -39.93 -25.71 24.86
C CYS A 500 -39.65 -27.18 25.15
N THR A 501 -40.58 -28.04 24.76
CA THR A 501 -40.49 -29.47 25.07
C THR A 501 -40.25 -30.37 23.86
N GLY A 502 -40.14 -29.83 22.63
CA GLY A 502 -40.09 -30.67 21.42
C GLY A 502 -39.09 -30.31 20.30
N GLU A 503 -38.51 -29.11 20.29
CA GLU A 503 -37.70 -28.66 19.15
C GLU A 503 -36.22 -28.45 19.52
N ILE A 504 -35.34 -29.08 18.74
CA ILE A 504 -33.87 -28.93 18.83
C ILE A 504 -33.47 -27.44 18.76
N TRP A 505 -34.17 -26.66 17.94
CA TRP A 505 -33.91 -25.22 17.77
C TRP A 505 -34.11 -24.43 19.06
N CYS A 506 -35.06 -24.82 19.91
CA CYS A 506 -35.29 -24.08 21.14
C CYS A 506 -34.20 -24.35 22.19
N VAL A 507 -33.67 -25.57 22.25
CA VAL A 507 -32.50 -25.89 23.09
C VAL A 507 -31.27 -25.11 22.63
N MET A 508 -31.08 -24.99 21.31
CA MET A 508 -29.98 -24.21 20.74
C MET A 508 -30.10 -22.71 21.10
N LEU A 509 -31.31 -22.15 21.02
CA LEU A 509 -31.60 -20.77 21.38
C LEU A 509 -31.37 -20.52 22.89
N ALA A 510 -31.80 -21.46 23.74
CA ALA A 510 -31.55 -21.40 25.18
C ALA A 510 -30.05 -21.47 25.52
N GLY A 511 -29.28 -22.33 24.83
CA GLY A 511 -27.83 -22.40 24.98
C GLY A 511 -27.11 -21.12 24.52
N LEU A 512 -27.60 -20.47 23.45
CA LEU A 512 -27.09 -19.18 22.99
C LEU A 512 -27.35 -18.06 24.01
N PHE A 513 -28.56 -17.99 24.58
CA PHE A 513 -28.90 -17.00 25.60
C PHE A 513 -28.14 -17.23 26.92
N ALA A 514 -27.90 -18.48 27.29
CA ALA A 514 -27.08 -18.80 28.46
C ALA A 514 -25.65 -18.25 28.35
N TRP A 515 -25.08 -18.25 27.13
CA TRP A 515 -23.81 -17.57 26.88
C TRP A 515 -23.92 -16.04 26.93
N LEU A 516 -24.91 -15.45 26.24
CA LEU A 516 -25.05 -13.99 26.15
C LEU A 516 -25.33 -13.32 27.50
N GLU A 517 -26.18 -13.93 28.33
CA GLU A 517 -26.62 -13.36 29.59
C GLU A 517 -25.87 -13.93 30.80
N GLY A 518 -25.03 -14.95 30.60
CA GLY A 518 -24.30 -15.63 31.67
C GLY A 518 -25.19 -16.38 32.67
N THR A 519 -26.46 -16.57 32.32
CA THR A 519 -27.45 -17.25 33.17
C THR A 519 -27.47 -18.74 32.92
N PHE A 520 -27.90 -19.51 33.92
CA PHE A 520 -28.09 -20.95 33.76
C PHE A 520 -29.13 -21.26 32.67
N VAL A 521 -28.88 -22.34 31.92
CA VAL A 521 -29.80 -22.89 30.92
C VAL A 521 -31.09 -23.38 31.57
N VAL A 522 -31.06 -23.75 32.87
CA VAL A 522 -32.17 -24.32 33.62
C VAL A 522 -32.25 -23.74 35.04
N ASN A 523 -33.47 -23.55 35.54
CA ASN A 523 -33.75 -23.02 36.87
C ASN A 523 -33.64 -24.07 38.00
N THR A 524 -33.99 -25.34 37.72
CA THR A 524 -34.00 -26.43 38.69
C THR A 524 -33.24 -27.66 38.15
N PHE A 525 -32.22 -28.13 38.87
CA PHE A 525 -31.44 -29.32 38.48
C PHE A 525 -32.24 -30.63 38.57
N GLU A 526 -33.36 -30.63 39.30
CA GLU A 526 -34.23 -31.81 39.47
C GLU A 526 -34.98 -32.19 38.19
N ASP A 527 -35.23 -31.24 37.29
CA ASP A 527 -36.06 -31.45 36.08
C ASP A 527 -35.32 -32.18 34.93
N VAL A 528 -34.00 -32.37 35.09
CA VAL A 528 -33.07 -32.65 33.98
C VAL A 528 -32.18 -33.87 34.24
N GLY A 529 -32.25 -34.44 35.45
CA GLY A 529 -31.50 -35.62 35.86
C GLY A 529 -29.99 -35.39 35.97
N ILE A 530 -29.30 -36.33 36.61
CA ILE A 530 -27.86 -36.20 36.96
C ILE A 530 -27.00 -35.96 35.72
N PHE A 531 -27.30 -36.66 34.62
CA PHE A 531 -26.52 -36.56 33.38
C PHE A 531 -26.72 -35.22 32.65
N GLY A 532 -27.97 -34.73 32.56
CA GLY A 532 -28.23 -33.44 31.93
C GLY A 532 -27.74 -32.27 32.78
N GLY A 533 -27.80 -32.38 34.12
CA GLY A 533 -27.17 -31.43 35.04
C GLY A 533 -25.65 -31.35 34.86
N PHE A 534 -24.98 -32.51 34.70
CA PHE A 534 -23.54 -32.55 34.39
C PHE A 534 -23.21 -31.88 33.05
N LEU A 535 -23.99 -32.12 32.00
CA LEU A 535 -23.80 -31.50 30.68
C LEU A 535 -23.95 -29.97 30.74
N ILE A 536 -24.94 -29.46 31.49
CA ILE A 536 -25.11 -28.01 31.70
C ILE A 536 -23.89 -27.44 32.43
N LEU A 537 -23.43 -28.09 33.48
CA LEU A 537 -22.27 -27.62 34.26
C LEU A 537 -20.98 -27.62 33.42
N ALA A 538 -20.76 -28.68 32.63
CA ALA A 538 -19.63 -28.76 31.71
C ALA A 538 -19.70 -27.71 30.60
N PHE A 539 -20.89 -27.46 30.04
CA PHE A 539 -21.11 -26.41 29.04
C PHE A 539 -20.85 -25.01 29.62
N MET A 540 -21.43 -24.69 30.78
CA MET A 540 -21.22 -23.40 31.43
C MET A 540 -19.75 -23.19 31.82
N LEU A 541 -19.05 -24.22 32.29
CA LEU A 541 -17.63 -24.14 32.63
C LEU A 541 -16.76 -23.92 31.38
N SER A 542 -17.04 -24.64 30.29
CA SER A 542 -16.36 -24.45 29.00
C SER A 542 -16.58 -23.04 28.44
N VAL A 543 -17.82 -22.56 28.48
CA VAL A 543 -18.22 -21.25 27.96
C VAL A 543 -17.65 -20.10 28.80
N THR A 544 -17.64 -20.21 30.12
CA THR A 544 -17.12 -19.15 31.00
C THR A 544 -15.60 -19.13 31.09
N ILE A 545 -14.93 -20.29 31.14
CA ILE A 545 -13.48 -20.36 31.37
C ILE A 545 -12.70 -20.32 30.05
N ILE A 546 -13.10 -21.07 29.04
CA ILE A 546 -12.29 -21.21 27.81
C ILE A 546 -12.63 -20.09 26.84
N LEU A 547 -13.92 -19.86 26.62
CA LEU A 547 -14.39 -18.96 25.57
C LEU A 547 -14.25 -17.48 25.96
N LEU A 548 -14.50 -17.11 27.21
CA LEU A 548 -14.29 -15.72 27.67
C LEU A 548 -12.81 -15.34 27.69
N ASN A 549 -11.94 -16.23 28.18
CA ASN A 549 -10.51 -15.96 28.25
C ASN A 549 -9.85 -15.88 26.87
N ILE A 550 -10.26 -16.74 25.93
CA ILE A 550 -9.79 -16.66 24.54
C ILE A 550 -10.31 -15.37 23.88
N LEU A 551 -11.57 -14.99 24.11
CA LEU A 551 -12.14 -13.77 23.57
C LEU A 551 -11.41 -12.53 24.10
N ILE A 552 -11.18 -12.42 25.42
CA ILE A 552 -10.46 -11.30 26.03
C ILE A 552 -9.03 -11.23 25.49
N ALA A 553 -8.32 -12.35 25.38
CA ALA A 553 -6.97 -12.38 24.84
C ALA A 553 -6.92 -11.90 23.38
N GLN A 554 -7.87 -12.34 22.55
CA GLN A 554 -7.97 -11.89 21.16
C GLN A 554 -8.31 -10.41 21.06
N LEU A 555 -9.27 -9.94 21.86
CA LEU A 555 -9.65 -8.53 21.90
C LEU A 555 -8.48 -7.63 22.34
N SER A 556 -7.70 -8.05 23.34
CA SER A 556 -6.55 -7.28 23.84
C SER A 556 -5.48 -7.12 22.77
N LEU A 557 -5.09 -8.21 22.11
CA LEU A 557 -4.08 -8.17 21.04
C LEU A 557 -4.58 -7.35 19.84
N THR A 558 -5.86 -7.52 19.48
CA THR A 558 -6.46 -6.74 18.39
C THR A 558 -6.50 -5.26 18.73
N TYR A 559 -6.78 -4.90 19.98
CA TYR A 559 -6.77 -3.52 20.43
C TYR A 559 -5.38 -2.89 20.30
N GLU A 560 -4.33 -3.55 20.81
CA GLU A 560 -2.94 -3.06 20.72
C GLU A 560 -2.51 -2.88 19.26
N THR A 561 -2.73 -3.90 18.42
CA THR A 561 -2.34 -3.83 17.00
C THR A 561 -3.11 -2.75 16.23
N VAL A 562 -4.39 -2.53 16.56
CA VAL A 562 -5.16 -1.44 15.95
C VAL A 562 -4.69 -0.08 16.44
N GLN A 563 -4.38 0.05 17.73
CA GLN A 563 -3.90 1.31 18.28
C GLN A 563 -2.61 1.74 17.57
N GLU A 564 -1.67 0.83 17.35
CA GLU A 564 -0.47 1.10 16.55
C GLU A 564 -0.83 1.48 15.11
N GLU A 565 -1.49 0.59 14.36
CA GLU A 565 -1.86 0.79 12.94
C GLU A 565 -2.70 2.08 12.72
N SER A 566 -3.52 2.45 13.69
CA SER A 566 -4.38 3.62 13.63
C SER A 566 -3.60 4.93 13.55
N GLN A 567 -2.48 5.04 14.29
CA GLN A 567 -1.62 6.22 14.24
C GLN A 567 -1.02 6.43 12.85
N HIS A 568 -0.74 5.35 12.12
CA HIS A 568 -0.20 5.40 10.76
C HIS A 568 -1.31 5.68 9.73
N SER A 569 -2.43 4.96 9.82
CA SER A 569 -3.54 5.10 8.89
C SER A 569 -4.29 6.44 8.99
N PHE A 570 -4.19 7.14 10.12
CA PHE A 570 -4.93 8.38 10.34
C PHE A 570 -4.49 9.52 9.40
N THR A 571 -3.19 9.67 9.14
CA THR A 571 -2.68 10.66 8.18
C THR A 571 -3.19 10.36 6.78
N ALA A 572 -3.16 9.09 6.36
CA ALA A 572 -3.70 8.66 5.07
C ALA A 572 -5.21 8.91 4.94
N MET A 573 -5.99 8.63 6.00
CA MET A 573 -7.42 8.92 6.02
C MET A 573 -7.72 10.42 5.91
N ARG A 574 -6.92 11.28 6.56
CA ARG A 574 -7.02 12.74 6.42
C ARG A 574 -6.69 13.20 5.00
N MET A 575 -5.63 12.67 4.40
CA MET A 575 -5.27 12.96 3.00
C MET A 575 -6.41 12.61 2.05
N GLN A 576 -6.99 11.42 2.20
CA GLN A 576 -8.11 10.96 1.39
C GLN A 576 -9.34 11.86 1.58
N ALA A 577 -9.66 12.22 2.83
CA ALA A 577 -10.79 13.10 3.13
C ALA A 577 -10.61 14.51 2.54
N VAL A 578 -9.41 15.08 2.63
CA VAL A 578 -9.05 16.36 2.01
C VAL A 578 -9.27 16.28 0.49
N ALA A 579 -8.76 15.24 -0.15
CA ALA A 579 -8.91 15.05 -1.58
C ALA A 579 -10.37 14.83 -2.02
N ILE A 580 -11.18 14.11 -1.23
CA ILE A 580 -12.61 13.93 -1.49
C ILE A 580 -13.33 15.28 -1.45
N VAL A 581 -13.02 16.14 -0.48
CA VAL A 581 -13.62 17.48 -0.38
C VAL A 581 -13.20 18.36 -1.56
N GLU A 582 -11.92 18.32 -1.96
CA GLU A 582 -11.43 19.05 -3.14
C GLU A 582 -12.15 18.62 -4.42
N TRP A 583 -12.29 17.33 -4.65
CA TRP A 583 -12.95 16.79 -5.84
C TRP A 583 -14.48 16.99 -5.78
N GLY A 584 -15.09 16.92 -4.59
CA GLY A 584 -16.53 17.16 -4.38
C GLY A 584 -16.95 18.60 -4.70
N SER A 585 -16.02 19.56 -4.63
CA SER A 585 -16.22 20.97 -4.97
C SER A 585 -16.29 21.24 -6.49
N ARG A 586 -17.18 20.53 -7.19
CA ARG A 586 -17.31 20.57 -8.66
C ARG A 586 -17.76 21.92 -9.24
N PHE A 587 -18.39 22.76 -8.44
CA PHE A 587 -18.79 24.09 -8.92
C PHE A 587 -17.57 24.99 -9.03
N ARG A 588 -17.34 25.56 -10.23
CA ARG A 588 -16.22 26.46 -10.55
C ARG A 588 -16.08 27.63 -9.55
N PHE A 589 -17.20 28.08 -8.98
CA PHE A 589 -17.25 29.14 -7.95
C PHE A 589 -16.75 28.69 -6.56
N TRP A 590 -16.87 27.41 -6.21
CA TRP A 590 -16.53 26.89 -4.89
C TRP A 590 -15.13 26.27 -4.82
N ASN A 591 -14.33 26.34 -5.88
CA ASN A 591 -13.04 25.65 -5.98
C ASN A 591 -12.10 25.93 -4.79
N VAL A 592 -12.16 25.03 -3.82
CA VAL A 592 -11.48 25.17 -2.53
C VAL A 592 -9.96 25.09 -2.71
N ARG A 593 -9.49 24.27 -3.66
CA ARG A 593 -8.07 24.10 -3.95
C ARG A 593 -7.43 25.38 -4.48
N LYS A 594 -8.09 26.06 -5.43
CA LYS A 594 -7.60 27.36 -5.95
C LYS A 594 -7.74 28.48 -4.92
N LYS A 595 -8.85 28.50 -4.16
CA LYS A 595 -9.12 29.58 -3.18
C LYS A 595 -8.13 29.61 -2.01
N TYR A 596 -7.66 28.45 -1.57
CA TYR A 596 -6.73 28.33 -0.43
C TYR A 596 -5.32 27.89 -0.86
N TYR A 597 -5.00 28.02 -2.14
CA TYR A 597 -3.67 27.72 -2.68
C TYR A 597 -2.62 28.63 -2.04
N VAL A 598 -1.52 28.04 -1.58
CA VAL A 598 -0.35 28.76 -1.08
C VAL A 598 0.90 28.02 -1.50
N ALA A 599 1.81 28.74 -2.14
CA ALA A 599 2.99 28.17 -2.76
C ALA A 599 3.98 27.51 -1.78
N GLY A 600 4.09 28.06 -0.57
CA GLY A 600 4.92 27.53 0.49
C GLY A 600 4.79 28.31 1.78
N GLU A 601 5.45 27.83 2.83
CA GLU A 601 5.39 28.43 4.16
C GLU A 601 6.77 28.43 4.81
N ILE A 602 7.06 29.49 5.56
CA ILE A 602 8.28 29.59 6.37
C ILE A 602 7.94 29.08 7.77
N ARG A 603 8.71 28.12 8.26
CA ARG A 603 8.51 27.49 9.57
C ARG A 603 9.80 27.58 10.40
N PRO A 604 9.68 27.72 11.73
CA PRO A 604 10.84 27.71 12.61
C PRO A 604 11.50 26.33 12.60
N ARG A 605 12.81 26.32 12.78
CA ARG A 605 13.63 25.11 12.81
C ARG A 605 13.15 24.08 13.83
N GLU A 606 12.85 24.50 15.05
CA GLU A 606 12.43 23.61 16.15
C GLU A 606 11.20 22.75 15.80
N GLU A 607 10.22 23.33 15.11
CA GLU A 607 8.99 22.64 14.71
C GLU A 607 9.27 21.56 13.66
N ILE A 608 10.16 21.85 12.70
CA ILE A 608 10.52 20.92 11.63
C ILE A 608 11.48 19.85 12.14
N GLU A 609 12.46 20.20 12.98
CA GLU A 609 13.37 19.22 13.58
C GLU A 609 12.63 18.27 14.51
N ALA A 610 11.66 18.74 15.30
CA ALA A 610 10.82 17.87 16.11
C ALA A 610 10.02 16.88 15.23
N MET A 611 9.51 17.33 14.08
CA MET A 611 8.82 16.45 13.12
C MET A 611 9.78 15.50 12.42
N LEU A 612 10.97 15.95 12.00
CA LEU A 612 12.00 15.13 11.39
C LEU A 612 12.54 14.08 12.35
N GLN A 613 12.76 14.44 13.62
CA GLN A 613 13.17 13.53 14.68
C GLN A 613 12.09 12.49 14.93
N LYS A 614 10.81 12.90 15.00
CA LYS A 614 9.69 11.96 15.11
C LYS A 614 9.59 11.03 13.90
N CYS A 615 9.90 11.51 12.69
CA CYS A 615 9.99 10.65 11.50
C CYS A 615 11.21 9.72 11.55
N ARG A 616 12.36 10.21 12.05
CA ARG A 616 13.61 9.45 12.15
C ARG A 616 13.54 8.36 13.21
N GLU A 617 13.12 8.67 14.42
CA GLU A 617 12.87 7.70 15.50
C GLU A 617 11.90 6.60 15.04
N ARG A 618 10.86 6.98 14.27
CA ARG A 618 9.91 6.02 13.68
C ARG A 618 10.54 5.17 12.59
N SER A 619 11.39 5.75 11.73
CA SER A 619 12.12 5.00 10.70
C SER A 619 13.16 4.04 11.30
N GLU A 620 13.84 4.43 12.38
CA GLU A 620 14.84 3.58 13.05
C GLU A 620 14.18 2.42 13.79
N SER A 621 13.02 2.66 14.44
CA SER A 621 12.22 1.60 15.04
C SER A 621 11.74 0.58 14.00
N ASN A 622 11.21 1.04 12.86
CA ASN A 622 10.74 0.15 11.79
C ASN A 622 11.91 -0.64 11.17
N LYS A 623 13.04 0.03 10.93
CA LYS A 623 14.25 -0.59 10.36
C LYS A 623 14.82 -1.69 11.27
N SER A 624 14.84 -1.47 12.58
CA SER A 624 15.24 -2.49 13.55
C SER A 624 14.34 -3.73 13.48
N ILE A 625 13.02 -3.54 13.35
CA ILE A 625 12.06 -4.64 13.23
C ILE A 625 12.26 -5.39 11.90
N THR A 626 12.47 -4.68 10.79
CA THR A 626 12.71 -5.31 9.48
C THR A 626 14.03 -6.05 9.40
N ASP A 627 15.08 -5.53 10.03
CA ASP A 627 16.39 -6.18 10.09
C ASP A 627 16.28 -7.49 10.90
N HIS A 628 15.54 -7.47 12.02
CA HIS A 628 15.23 -8.69 12.76
C HIS A 628 14.40 -9.68 11.94
N LEU A 629 13.40 -9.23 11.18
CA LEU A 629 12.59 -10.11 10.32
C LEU A 629 13.41 -10.71 9.16
N LYS A 630 14.37 -9.94 8.63
CA LYS A 630 15.28 -10.40 7.58
C LYS A 630 16.26 -11.44 8.12
N GLU A 631 16.83 -11.20 9.30
CA GLU A 631 17.68 -12.18 9.99
C GLU A 631 16.90 -13.48 10.28
N ILE A 632 15.65 -13.36 10.75
CA ILE A 632 14.78 -14.52 10.97
C ILE A 632 14.53 -15.27 9.65
N ARG A 633 14.23 -14.55 8.57
CA ARG A 633 14.01 -15.16 7.24
C ARG A 633 15.26 -15.88 6.74
N GLU A 634 16.43 -15.27 6.87
CA GLU A 634 17.72 -15.87 6.49
C GLU A 634 17.99 -17.15 7.29
N ARG A 635 17.72 -17.14 8.60
CA ARG A 635 17.79 -18.34 9.45
C ARG A 635 16.80 -19.42 9.01
N PHE A 636 15.57 -19.06 8.64
CA PHE A 636 14.59 -20.01 8.12
C PHE A 636 15.05 -20.61 6.78
N THR A 637 15.58 -19.80 5.85
CA THR A 637 16.09 -20.31 4.58
C THR A 637 17.31 -21.21 4.76
N ALA A 638 18.22 -20.87 5.69
CA ALA A 638 19.35 -21.73 6.03
C ALA A 638 18.90 -23.05 6.66
N MET A 639 17.87 -23.02 7.52
CA MET A 639 17.26 -24.22 8.09
C MET A 639 16.61 -25.09 7.02
N GLU A 640 15.93 -24.48 6.04
CA GLU A 640 15.29 -25.18 4.93
C GLU A 640 16.34 -25.84 4.02
N THR A 641 17.45 -25.16 3.71
CA THR A 641 18.56 -25.76 2.95
C THR A 641 19.21 -26.92 3.71
N ASN A 642 19.37 -26.80 5.03
CA ASN A 642 19.92 -27.87 5.86
C ASN A 642 18.97 -29.09 5.95
N LEU A 643 17.66 -28.85 5.99
CA LEU A 643 16.66 -29.93 5.93
C LEU A 643 16.67 -30.63 4.57
N GLN A 644 16.85 -29.88 3.48
CA GLN A 644 16.99 -30.46 2.14
C GLN A 644 18.27 -31.30 2.02
N SER A 645 19.41 -30.84 2.56
CA SER A 645 20.64 -31.64 2.54
C SER A 645 20.52 -32.91 3.36
N LEU A 646 19.93 -32.84 4.56
CA LEU A 646 19.65 -34.01 5.41
C LEU A 646 18.71 -35.01 4.72
N ARG A 647 17.71 -34.52 3.98
CA ARG A 647 16.82 -35.38 3.19
C ARG A 647 17.58 -36.10 2.09
N CYS A 648 18.44 -35.40 1.34
CA CYS A 648 19.28 -36.03 0.31
C CYS A 648 20.23 -37.08 0.90
N GLU A 649 20.84 -36.81 2.06
CA GLU A 649 21.67 -37.80 2.75
C GLU A 649 20.85 -39.02 3.17
N LEU A 650 19.67 -38.83 3.75
CA LEU A 650 18.78 -39.93 4.17
C LEU A 650 18.34 -40.79 2.98
N GLU A 651 17.95 -40.17 1.87
CA GLU A 651 17.59 -40.86 0.63
C GLU A 651 18.78 -41.68 0.10
N SER A 652 20.01 -41.15 0.16
CA SER A 652 21.21 -41.89 -0.23
C SER A 652 21.51 -43.11 0.66
N VAL A 653 21.24 -43.01 1.97
CA VAL A 653 21.42 -44.11 2.92
C VAL A 653 20.37 -45.19 2.72
N ILE A 654 19.11 -44.81 2.47
CA ILE A 654 18.02 -45.73 2.15
C ILE A 654 18.35 -46.52 0.88
N GLN A 655 18.82 -45.83 -0.17
CA GLN A 655 19.21 -46.46 -1.43
C GLN A 655 20.34 -47.49 -1.23
N LYS A 656 21.40 -47.13 -0.48
CA LYS A 656 22.50 -48.05 -0.15
C LYS A 656 22.00 -49.29 0.60
N ARG A 657 21.09 -49.13 1.57
CA ARG A 657 20.49 -50.25 2.31
C ARG A 657 19.63 -51.14 1.42
N GLN A 658 18.85 -50.57 0.50
CA GLN A 658 18.09 -51.35 -0.48
C GLN A 658 19.01 -52.13 -1.42
N ASP A 659 20.11 -51.53 -1.87
CA ASP A 659 21.10 -52.21 -2.72
C ASP A 659 21.81 -53.36 -1.97
N GLU A 660 22.13 -53.19 -0.69
CA GLU A 660 22.69 -54.25 0.16
C GLU A 660 21.70 -55.41 0.37
N VAL A 661 20.43 -55.11 0.65
CA VAL A 661 19.37 -56.13 0.81
C VAL A 661 19.13 -56.88 -0.50
N ASN A 662 19.13 -56.18 -1.63
CA ASN A 662 19.00 -56.80 -2.96
C ASN A 662 20.19 -57.72 -3.29
N LYS A 663 21.42 -57.34 -2.90
CA LYS A 663 22.60 -58.21 -3.05
C LYS A 663 22.55 -59.43 -2.14
N GLN A 664 22.04 -59.31 -0.91
CA GLN A 664 21.90 -60.45 0.00
C GLN A 664 20.81 -61.43 -0.47
N THR A 665 19.72 -60.93 -1.05
CA THR A 665 18.66 -61.77 -1.61
C THR A 665 19.10 -62.51 -2.87
N THR A 666 19.88 -61.89 -3.76
CA THR A 666 20.44 -62.59 -4.93
C THR A 666 21.48 -63.64 -4.55
N GLN A 667 22.37 -63.36 -3.59
CA GLN A 667 23.33 -64.36 -3.08
C GLN A 667 22.67 -65.51 -2.30
N GLY A 668 21.52 -65.26 -1.67
CA GLY A 668 20.72 -66.29 -1.03
C GLY A 668 20.04 -67.22 -2.05
N PHE A 669 19.58 -66.68 -3.18
CA PHE A 669 19.00 -67.46 -4.27
C PHE A 669 20.03 -68.34 -4.99
N ASP A 670 21.25 -67.84 -5.23
CA ASP A 670 22.32 -68.61 -5.88
C ASP A 670 22.89 -69.75 -5.01
N LYS A 671 22.56 -69.79 -3.71
CA LYS A 671 22.91 -70.89 -2.80
C LYS A 671 21.79 -71.91 -2.60
N ALA A 672 20.59 -71.65 -3.13
CA ALA A 672 19.41 -72.50 -2.98
C ALA A 672 18.98 -73.20 -4.29
N VAL A 673 19.73 -72.98 -5.38
CA VAL A 673 19.70 -73.75 -6.64
C VAL A 673 20.95 -74.61 -6.69
#